data_AF-X8I5T4-F1
#
_entry.id   AF-X8I5T4-F1
#
_cell.length_a   1.000
_cell.length_b   1.000
_cell.length_c   1.000
_cell.angle_alpha   90.00
_cell.angle_beta   90.00
_cell.angle_gamma   90.00
#
_symmetry.space_group_name_H-M   'P 1'
#
loop_
_entity.id
_entity.type
_entity.pdbx_description
1 polymer ?
#
loop_
_entity_poly.entity_id
_entity_poly.type
_entity_poly.pdbx_seq_one_letter_code
_entity_poly.pdbx_strand_id
1 'polypeptide(L)'
;MGNNNLYKVENTLRSIAKRYKSVKYSLGLAILFLMMGVSAFSEEAVAQQEVMTTEQIATSKENLRNSVGSLQSKIDAARAENEKGLAGLRLELIQLMEQGDQVVKSPWMSWQFGANYMYSKWNGTYKGRGDKAQKYPFEGVFSRSNDLFLRSVSPDSELYEQYIATVADNAVHSATTSTIKRRGGSTNYGLASVIKNQEPIASIELGASVRPKKISKSPITVTPPSITVNAVTPLSTPQPPGAPQLPQITIEKFDPVAPEVITVNLPTPPTFNIKLGSYCNDMVGCGDGVHGGAYVPNIGTPNSPKNSNHNQNITIANVNEPSLRHSWKGTGNVLLKSFFDYTYGVDGAGAVATLNEDLTIDSINPLSEPQKQAERTAIATPSGEANRTYNGYDFLLGGSRIATVDNVTNGRLKNAAKINLAGPLVVGFEVQTDNIGSKVREVVNAGTITDEVEEGYRTADGLGGLNVGKTGGQTVASNSTILRLSELKGSLTNQDITVSRTPDVVDTKGNVITPGGYTGYKIGLILTTEENDTRTDSDYRLINEGTIKFKGKSSIGIQIYAPNSISQITVQNNGTINMGGIESYGLKLSSRVSQNNMTFENNNTINISGAGGNSLSSGIAILEDEKLTDAASIRAYTGKVQNKGTINVSGGQGNTGMVLINKANDDITNASGKDITITGAKNIGMRVDLGKYDTDDKAAARILPTAINRGNISITDGEQNIGMVANNSEDTTVLASGETVMKNRAVAKNETGASILFKNISKKAIGMFAEKGGEIINIGAIKGNSASLEETIGMVIQPKDGTKIANGTNSGTIELKGKKVVGVYNQGKFDMTGGSVLTSGEKSISMYANNKSDYTKISKGSITAEGGALGLFADNTTMELGASTGTDAPTLKANGLGTLLFYNYTSTNPSGKFKLNQDISADIVNGATAFYYKDSATSALISQRLNDMFADTTGSVAGKKLKVKLDDKSTLFVLENTVPSTTTINLSSADPTNINTFLGNRVTIDSGSGAFKAYKVTKGRLSVDKDVNLDNHTGASVSEYYRVDFLNSAVKVEAGKKMYGTDAGKLKQVIAQANYDGATGTSNIDVVNDGTIDYSKKGATAIV
;
A
#
# COMPACT_ATOMS: atom_id res chain seq x y z
N MET A 1 33.84 -10.60 -35.86
CA MET A 1 34.74 -11.76 -36.03
C MET A 1 35.77 -11.73 -34.90
N GLY A 2 35.59 -12.55 -33.86
CA GLY A 2 36.53 -12.64 -32.75
C GLY A 2 37.66 -13.60 -33.07
N ASN A 3 38.92 -13.16 -32.88
CA ASN A 3 40.12 -13.98 -33.04
C ASN A 3 40.11 -15.18 -32.07
N ASN A 4 39.63 -16.35 -32.52
CA ASN A 4 39.72 -17.59 -31.75
C ASN A 4 41.13 -18.18 -31.87
N ASN A 5 41.96 -17.94 -30.86
CA ASN A 5 43.35 -18.43 -30.79
C ASN A 5 43.46 -19.96 -30.91
N LEU A 6 42.46 -20.72 -30.46
CA LEU A 6 42.39 -22.18 -30.61
C LEU A 6 42.39 -22.63 -32.08
N TYR A 7 41.68 -21.91 -32.94
CA TYR A 7 41.60 -22.26 -34.37
C TYR A 7 42.92 -21.97 -35.11
N LYS A 8 43.68 -20.96 -34.66
CA LYS A 8 45.04 -20.68 -35.16
C LYS A 8 46.04 -21.76 -34.75
N VAL A 9 45.99 -22.23 -33.51
CA VAL A 9 46.86 -23.32 -33.01
C VAL A 9 46.59 -24.61 -33.80
N GLU A 10 45.32 -24.93 -34.05
CA GLU A 10 44.93 -26.11 -34.83
C GLU A 10 45.48 -26.08 -36.26
N ASN A 11 45.31 -24.95 -36.96
CA ASN A 11 45.81 -24.79 -38.33
C ASN A 11 47.34 -24.85 -38.42
N THR A 12 48.05 -24.32 -37.41
CA THR A 12 49.52 -24.33 -37.39
C THR A 12 50.06 -25.74 -37.16
N LEU A 13 49.45 -26.52 -36.26
CA LEU A 13 49.83 -27.92 -36.02
C LEU A 13 49.52 -28.82 -37.22
N ARG A 14 48.38 -28.61 -37.90
CA ARG A 14 48.06 -29.30 -39.16
C ARG A 14 49.05 -28.97 -40.29
N SER A 15 49.55 -27.73 -40.34
CA SER A 15 50.59 -27.29 -41.28
C SER A 15 51.93 -28.01 -41.03
N ILE A 16 52.36 -28.11 -39.77
CA ILE A 16 53.62 -28.78 -39.39
C ILE A 16 53.57 -30.27 -39.73
N ALA A 17 52.45 -30.95 -39.42
CA ALA A 17 52.24 -32.36 -39.76
C ALA A 17 52.25 -32.65 -41.27
N LYS A 18 51.93 -31.66 -42.11
CA LYS A 18 52.04 -31.78 -43.57
C LYS A 18 53.47 -31.62 -44.10
N ARG A 19 54.33 -30.84 -43.42
CA ARG A 19 55.74 -30.63 -43.83
C ARG A 19 56.67 -31.75 -43.36
N TYR A 20 56.41 -32.33 -42.20
CA TYR A 20 57.23 -33.39 -41.62
C TYR A 20 56.45 -34.70 -41.57
N LYS A 21 56.79 -35.65 -42.45
CA LYS A 21 56.07 -36.94 -42.59
C LYS A 21 56.08 -37.81 -41.32
N SER A 22 56.97 -37.53 -40.37
CA SER A 22 57.09 -38.24 -39.09
C SER A 22 56.08 -37.80 -38.02
N VAL A 23 55.41 -36.66 -38.17
CA VAL A 23 54.45 -36.14 -37.18
C VAL A 23 53.02 -36.23 -37.72
N LYS A 24 52.17 -37.05 -37.11
CA LYS A 24 50.74 -37.14 -37.46
C LYS A 24 49.89 -36.25 -36.56
N TYR A 25 49.05 -35.41 -37.17
CA TYR A 25 48.11 -34.57 -36.44
C TYR A 25 47.00 -35.41 -35.77
N SER A 26 46.73 -35.15 -34.49
CA SER A 26 45.58 -35.67 -33.75
C SER A 26 45.04 -34.63 -32.76
N LEU A 27 43.77 -34.75 -32.36
CA LEU A 27 43.17 -33.86 -31.36
C LEU A 27 43.90 -33.95 -30.00
N GLY A 28 44.40 -35.14 -29.67
CA GLY A 28 45.24 -35.35 -28.48
C GLY A 28 46.53 -34.54 -28.52
N LEU A 29 47.18 -34.38 -29.68
CA LEU A 29 48.38 -33.56 -29.84
C LEU A 29 48.10 -32.07 -29.61
N ALA A 30 46.92 -31.59 -30.01
CA ALA A 30 46.48 -30.21 -29.76
C ALA A 30 46.20 -29.95 -28.27
N ILE A 31 45.59 -30.93 -27.57
CA ILE A 31 45.35 -30.86 -26.12
C ILE A 31 46.69 -30.92 -25.35
N LEU A 32 47.62 -31.78 -25.78
CA LEU A 32 48.96 -31.87 -25.18
C LEU A 32 49.74 -30.55 -25.32
N PHE A 33 49.69 -29.91 -26.49
CA PHE A 33 50.30 -28.59 -26.72
C PHE A 33 49.67 -27.49 -25.86
N LEU A 34 48.34 -27.53 -25.64
CA LEU A 34 47.65 -26.60 -24.75
C LEU A 34 47.99 -26.80 -23.27
N MET A 35 48.23 -28.05 -22.84
CA MET A 35 48.56 -28.37 -21.45
C MET A 35 50.02 -28.10 -21.08
N MET A 36 50.96 -28.28 -22.03
CA MET A 36 52.40 -28.27 -21.73
C MET A 36 53.19 -27.17 -22.45
N GLY A 37 52.60 -26.47 -23.43
CA GLY A 37 53.30 -25.46 -24.24
C GLY A 37 54.44 -26.04 -25.10
N VAL A 38 55.25 -25.15 -25.69
CA VAL A 38 56.39 -25.50 -26.57
C VAL A 38 57.45 -26.37 -25.87
N SER A 39 57.46 -26.35 -24.53
CA SER A 39 58.38 -27.11 -23.66
C SER A 39 58.29 -28.64 -23.80
N ALA A 40 57.24 -29.16 -24.43
CA ALA A 40 57.10 -30.59 -24.71
C ALA A 40 57.93 -31.09 -25.92
N PHE A 41 58.50 -30.18 -26.72
CA PHE A 41 59.20 -30.53 -27.97
C PHE A 41 60.59 -29.89 -28.13
N SER A 42 61.15 -29.28 -27.08
CA SER A 42 62.54 -28.81 -27.09
C SER A 42 63.52 -29.94 -26.82
N GLU A 43 64.47 -30.13 -27.73
CA GLU A 43 65.51 -31.17 -27.75
C GLU A 43 66.46 -31.13 -26.53
N GLU A 44 66.38 -30.08 -25.69
CA GLU A 44 67.17 -29.92 -24.46
C GLU A 44 66.79 -30.88 -23.31
N ALA A 45 65.77 -31.72 -23.46
CA ALA A 45 65.50 -32.80 -22.51
C ALA A 45 66.41 -34.04 -22.72
N VAL A 46 67.32 -34.03 -23.71
CA VAL A 46 68.28 -35.11 -23.97
C VAL A 46 69.71 -34.57 -24.06
N ALA A 47 70.16 -33.88 -23.01
CA ALA A 47 71.58 -33.85 -22.66
C ALA A 47 71.69 -33.66 -21.13
N GLN A 48 72.17 -34.69 -20.45
CA GLN A 48 72.31 -34.76 -18.99
C GLN A 48 73.17 -33.60 -18.45
N GLN A 49 72.74 -32.99 -17.33
CA GLN A 49 73.45 -33.07 -16.05
C GLN A 49 72.85 -32.08 -15.04
N GLU A 50 71.82 -32.52 -14.33
CA GLU A 50 71.80 -32.52 -12.86
C GLU A 50 70.57 -33.33 -12.43
N VAL A 51 70.85 -34.46 -11.80
CA VAL A 51 69.82 -35.34 -11.24
C VAL A 51 69.17 -34.56 -10.11
N MET A 52 67.90 -34.15 -10.27
CA MET A 52 67.09 -33.59 -9.19
C MET A 52 67.26 -34.47 -7.95
N THR A 53 67.73 -33.85 -6.88
CA THR A 53 68.11 -34.53 -5.65
C THR A 53 66.90 -35.25 -5.04
N THR A 54 67.17 -36.30 -4.26
CA THR A 54 66.12 -37.11 -3.61
C THR A 54 65.17 -36.25 -2.76
N GLU A 55 65.65 -35.12 -2.22
CA GLU A 55 64.84 -34.14 -1.51
C GLU A 55 63.87 -33.39 -2.43
N GLN A 56 64.29 -32.93 -3.60
CA GLN A 56 63.40 -32.25 -4.55
C GLN A 56 62.34 -33.21 -5.11
N ILE A 57 62.67 -34.50 -5.29
CA ILE A 57 61.70 -35.55 -5.63
C ILE A 57 60.74 -35.80 -4.47
N ALA A 58 61.23 -35.82 -3.22
CA ALA A 58 60.38 -35.97 -2.04
C ALA A 58 59.42 -34.78 -1.85
N THR A 59 59.90 -33.54 -1.98
CA THR A 59 59.08 -32.33 -1.87
C THR A 59 58.05 -32.23 -3.01
N SER A 60 58.42 -32.61 -4.23
CA SER A 60 57.48 -32.65 -5.35
C SER A 60 56.43 -33.75 -5.18
N LYS A 61 56.81 -34.92 -4.65
CA LYS A 61 55.90 -36.02 -4.31
C LYS A 61 54.99 -35.66 -3.13
N GLU A 62 55.48 -34.90 -2.16
CA GLU A 62 54.70 -34.40 -1.01
C GLU A 62 53.76 -33.28 -1.40
N ASN A 63 54.16 -32.35 -2.26
CA ASN A 63 53.29 -31.33 -2.83
C ASN A 63 52.20 -31.91 -3.73
N LEU A 64 52.52 -32.95 -4.51
CA LEU A 64 51.54 -33.74 -5.25
C LEU A 64 50.61 -34.50 -4.30
N ARG A 65 51.13 -35.09 -3.22
CA ARG A 65 50.32 -35.81 -2.22
C ARG A 65 49.40 -34.85 -1.45
N ASN A 66 49.85 -33.64 -1.15
CA ASN A 66 49.07 -32.58 -0.51
C ASN A 66 48.04 -31.97 -1.46
N SER A 67 48.37 -31.79 -2.75
CA SER A 67 47.40 -31.36 -3.77
C SER A 67 46.35 -32.42 -4.06
N VAL A 68 46.76 -33.70 -4.13
CA VAL A 68 45.83 -34.83 -4.26
C VAL A 68 44.98 -34.98 -3.00
N GLY A 69 45.54 -34.80 -1.80
CA GLY A 69 44.77 -34.80 -0.55
C GLY A 69 43.79 -33.62 -0.44
N SER A 70 44.18 -32.43 -0.92
CA SER A 70 43.32 -31.24 -1.02
C SER A 70 42.19 -31.44 -2.04
N LEU A 71 42.50 -32.03 -3.20
CA LEU A 71 41.50 -32.42 -4.20
C LEU A 71 40.59 -33.52 -3.69
N GLN A 72 41.14 -34.53 -3.00
CA GLN A 72 40.36 -35.58 -2.35
C GLN A 72 39.42 -34.97 -1.31
N SER A 73 39.90 -34.08 -0.45
CA SER A 73 39.09 -33.37 0.55
C SER A 73 38.02 -32.47 -0.08
N LYS A 74 38.32 -31.78 -1.19
CA LYS A 74 37.31 -31.00 -1.94
C LYS A 74 36.30 -31.90 -2.66
N ILE A 75 36.73 -33.05 -3.17
CA ILE A 75 35.85 -34.06 -3.77
C ILE A 75 34.99 -34.72 -2.70
N ASP A 76 35.53 -34.97 -1.51
CA ASP A 76 34.80 -35.53 -0.36
C ASP A 76 33.83 -34.50 0.23
N ALA A 77 34.20 -33.22 0.28
CA ALA A 77 33.32 -32.12 0.67
C ALA A 77 32.20 -31.91 -0.37
N ALA A 78 32.53 -31.94 -1.66
CA ALA A 78 31.55 -31.88 -2.74
C ALA A 78 30.68 -33.15 -2.79
N ARG A 79 31.22 -34.33 -2.45
CA ARG A 79 30.44 -35.56 -2.27
C ARG A 79 29.54 -35.47 -1.06
N ALA A 80 29.99 -34.91 0.07
CA ALA A 80 29.18 -34.70 1.27
C ALA A 80 28.09 -33.64 1.04
N GLU A 81 28.37 -32.59 0.27
CA GLU A 81 27.40 -31.58 -0.13
C GLU A 81 26.40 -32.14 -1.15
N ASN A 82 26.87 -32.94 -2.11
CA ASN A 82 26.00 -33.68 -3.02
C ASN A 82 25.23 -34.80 -2.31
N GLU A 83 25.77 -35.43 -1.25
CA GLU A 83 25.05 -36.40 -0.41
C GLU A 83 24.03 -35.69 0.47
N LYS A 84 24.28 -34.47 0.94
CA LYS A 84 23.26 -33.61 1.58
C LYS A 84 22.18 -33.17 0.59
N GLY A 85 22.58 -32.82 -0.64
CA GLY A 85 21.66 -32.49 -1.74
C GLY A 85 20.85 -33.70 -2.18
N LEU A 86 21.47 -34.87 -2.31
CA LEU A 86 20.83 -36.15 -2.61
C LEU A 86 19.99 -36.64 -1.46
N ALA A 87 20.36 -36.42 -0.19
CA ALA A 87 19.52 -36.70 0.96
C ALA A 87 18.31 -35.75 0.99
N GLY A 88 18.49 -34.47 0.65
CA GLY A 88 17.39 -33.51 0.47
C GLY A 88 16.42 -33.91 -0.64
N LEU A 89 16.96 -34.27 -1.81
CA LEU A 89 16.18 -34.73 -2.97
C LEU A 89 15.55 -36.11 -2.72
N ARG A 90 16.23 -37.02 -2.01
CA ARG A 90 15.71 -38.34 -1.61
C ARG A 90 14.69 -38.22 -0.50
N LEU A 91 14.76 -37.21 0.38
CA LEU A 91 13.69 -36.84 1.31
C LEU A 91 12.49 -36.23 0.57
N GLU A 92 12.71 -35.43 -0.47
CA GLU A 92 11.65 -34.96 -1.39
C GLU A 92 11.00 -36.15 -2.10
N LEU A 93 11.78 -37.13 -2.57
CA LEU A 93 11.28 -38.33 -3.24
C LEU A 93 10.60 -39.32 -2.27
N ILE A 94 11.14 -39.48 -1.05
CA ILE A 94 10.54 -40.27 0.03
C ILE A 94 9.24 -39.60 0.51
N GLN A 95 9.16 -38.27 0.56
CA GLN A 95 7.89 -37.56 0.80
C GLN A 95 6.86 -37.76 -0.33
N LEU A 96 7.32 -37.92 -1.57
CA LEU A 96 6.45 -38.14 -2.73
C LEU A 96 6.06 -39.63 -2.92
N MET A 97 6.87 -40.59 -2.43
CA MET A 97 6.66 -42.04 -2.53
C MET A 97 6.11 -42.69 -1.25
N GLU A 98 6.34 -42.12 -0.06
CA GLU A 98 5.70 -42.56 1.18
C GLU A 98 4.24 -42.11 1.23
N GLN A 99 3.45 -42.94 0.57
CA GLN A 99 2.32 -43.64 1.16
C GLN A 99 0.99 -42.84 1.19
N GLY A 100 0.20 -42.82 0.12
CA GLY A 100 0.19 -43.79 -0.98
C GLY A 100 -0.05 -45.21 -0.45
N ASP A 101 -1.28 -45.48 0.01
CA ASP A 101 -1.82 -46.79 0.41
C ASP A 101 -1.53 -47.37 1.81
N GLN A 102 -2.52 -47.21 2.71
CA GLN A 102 -3.08 -48.37 3.43
C GLN A 102 -4.62 -48.28 3.47
N VAL A 103 -5.27 -49.25 2.83
CA VAL A 103 -6.73 -49.41 2.70
C VAL A 103 -7.33 -49.93 4.00
N VAL A 104 -8.30 -49.20 4.56
CA VAL A 104 -9.30 -49.75 5.49
C VAL A 104 -10.67 -49.34 4.95
N LYS A 105 -11.49 -50.33 4.60
CA LYS A 105 -12.84 -50.08 4.05
C LYS A 105 -13.70 -49.38 5.10
N SER A 106 -14.30 -48.27 4.71
CA SER A 106 -15.10 -47.41 5.57
C SER A 106 -16.58 -47.86 5.60
N PRO A 107 -17.30 -47.77 6.75
CA PRO A 107 -18.69 -48.24 6.88
C PRO A 107 -19.67 -47.42 6.01
N TRP A 108 -20.80 -47.98 5.55
CA TRP A 108 -21.77 -47.34 4.62
C TRP A 108 -22.12 -45.86 4.90
N MET A 109 -22.21 -45.46 6.18
CA MET A 109 -22.40 -44.06 6.61
C MET A 109 -21.32 -43.08 6.13
N SER A 110 -20.09 -43.55 5.89
CA SER A 110 -18.96 -42.74 5.43
C SER A 110 -19.08 -42.25 3.98
N TRP A 111 -19.74 -43.04 3.12
CA TRP A 111 -19.91 -42.73 1.70
C TRP A 111 -21.00 -41.68 1.47
N GLN A 112 -22.03 -41.66 2.31
CA GLN A 112 -23.16 -40.73 2.16
C GLN A 112 -22.86 -39.32 2.69
N PHE A 113 -21.92 -39.19 3.64
CA PHE A 113 -21.60 -37.93 4.33
C PHE A 113 -20.10 -37.55 4.29
N GLY A 114 -19.25 -38.28 3.57
CA GLY A 114 -17.85 -37.93 3.34
C GLY A 114 -16.92 -38.07 4.56
N ALA A 115 -17.18 -39.00 5.48
CA ALA A 115 -16.38 -39.20 6.71
C ALA A 115 -15.39 -40.38 6.58
N ASN A 116 -14.08 -40.12 6.49
CA ASN A 116 -13.03 -41.17 6.41
C ASN A 116 -12.43 -41.52 7.78
N TYR A 117 -12.45 -42.81 8.15
CA TYR A 117 -11.83 -43.36 9.37
C TYR A 117 -10.52 -44.10 9.05
N MET A 118 -9.38 -43.40 9.15
CA MET A 118 -8.05 -44.01 9.23
C MET A 118 -7.30 -43.39 10.40
N TYR A 119 -6.72 -44.24 11.25
CA TYR A 119 -5.88 -43.83 12.38
C TYR A 119 -4.44 -44.24 12.11
N SER A 120 -3.54 -43.26 12.05
CA SER A 120 -2.13 -43.44 12.43
C SER A 120 -1.78 -42.33 13.42
N LYS A 121 -1.30 -42.71 14.60
CA LYS A 121 -0.76 -41.79 15.60
C LYS A 121 0.71 -42.16 15.81
N TRP A 122 1.60 -41.28 15.39
CA TRP A 122 2.58 -40.73 16.33
C TRP A 122 2.91 -39.26 16.00
N ASN A 123 2.23 -38.39 16.76
CA ASN A 123 2.53 -36.99 17.08
C ASN A 123 2.49 -35.89 16.01
N GLY A 124 1.49 -35.93 15.13
CA GLY A 124 0.99 -34.73 14.45
C GLY A 124 -0.09 -35.03 13.43
N THR A 125 -1.09 -34.14 13.30
CA THR A 125 -2.11 -34.26 12.25
C THR A 125 -1.48 -34.02 10.87
N TYR A 126 -1.56 -34.98 9.94
CA TYR A 126 -0.97 -34.93 8.59
C TYR A 126 -1.22 -33.60 7.85
N LYS A 127 -0.20 -33.07 7.15
CA LYS A 127 -0.25 -31.78 6.44
C LYS A 127 -1.46 -31.71 5.50
N GLY A 128 -2.24 -30.65 5.62
CA GLY A 128 -3.52 -30.45 4.91
C GLY A 128 -4.79 -30.67 5.75
N ARG A 129 -4.67 -30.89 7.06
CA ARG A 129 -5.82 -30.94 7.99
C ARG A 129 -5.97 -29.72 8.91
N GLY A 130 -5.00 -28.80 8.96
CA GLY A 130 -5.05 -27.61 9.83
C GLY A 130 -6.10 -26.58 9.41
N ASP A 131 -6.45 -26.56 8.13
CA ASP A 131 -7.41 -25.65 7.52
C ASP A 131 -8.80 -26.29 7.30
N LYS A 132 -9.01 -27.57 7.60
CA LYS A 132 -10.31 -28.22 7.34
C LYS A 132 -11.45 -27.67 8.20
N ALA A 133 -11.19 -27.27 9.45
CA ALA A 133 -12.22 -26.66 10.30
C ALA A 133 -12.59 -25.22 9.86
N GLN A 134 -11.69 -24.51 9.17
CA GLN A 134 -11.93 -23.16 8.64
C GLN A 134 -12.42 -23.16 7.18
N LYS A 135 -12.05 -24.17 6.38
CA LYS A 135 -12.35 -24.26 4.95
C LYS A 135 -13.49 -25.24 4.60
N TYR A 136 -13.76 -26.20 5.48
CA TYR A 136 -14.85 -27.19 5.40
C TYR A 136 -15.55 -27.37 6.77
N PRO A 137 -16.19 -26.32 7.32
CA PRO A 137 -16.92 -26.44 8.57
C PRO A 137 -18.05 -27.47 8.40
N PHE A 138 -17.94 -28.61 9.09
CA PHE A 138 -19.08 -29.52 9.22
C PHE A 138 -20.05 -28.89 10.21
N GLU A 139 -21.02 -28.15 9.69
CA GLU A 139 -22.10 -27.54 10.46
C GLU A 139 -23.19 -28.56 10.85
N GLY A 140 -22.81 -29.79 11.25
CA GLY A 140 -23.78 -30.81 11.66
C GLY A 140 -24.63 -31.42 10.54
N VAL A 141 -25.55 -32.32 10.92
CA VAL A 141 -26.52 -32.96 10.02
C VAL A 141 -27.80 -32.14 10.03
N PHE A 142 -28.35 -31.85 8.85
CA PHE A 142 -29.65 -31.21 8.75
C PHE A 142 -30.73 -32.09 9.38
N SER A 143 -31.37 -31.58 10.43
CA SER A 143 -32.49 -32.24 11.11
C SER A 143 -33.80 -31.62 10.63
N ARG A 144 -34.81 -32.45 10.36
CA ARG A 144 -36.18 -31.96 10.13
C ARG A 144 -36.69 -31.30 11.42
N SER A 145 -37.36 -30.15 11.30
CA SER A 145 -37.99 -29.50 12.46
C SER A 145 -38.95 -30.48 13.13
N ASN A 146 -39.09 -30.45 14.46
CA ASN A 146 -40.07 -31.29 15.16
C ASN A 146 -41.51 -30.81 14.94
N ASP A 147 -41.71 -29.57 14.48
CA ASP A 147 -43.02 -29.04 14.10
C ASP A 147 -43.46 -29.60 12.73
N LEU A 148 -44.70 -30.07 12.65
CA LEU A 148 -45.28 -30.72 11.47
C LEU A 148 -45.70 -29.71 10.39
N PHE A 149 -46.05 -28.49 10.78
CA PHE A 149 -46.47 -27.42 9.86
C PHE A 149 -45.26 -26.69 9.26
N LEU A 150 -44.17 -26.50 10.02
CA LEU A 150 -42.91 -25.97 9.47
C LEU A 150 -42.31 -26.87 8.37
N ARG A 151 -42.73 -28.13 8.28
CA ARG A 151 -42.33 -29.08 7.21
C ARG A 151 -43.22 -29.01 5.98
N SER A 152 -44.42 -28.44 6.07
CA SER A 152 -45.51 -28.69 5.11
C SER A 152 -46.15 -27.42 4.53
N VAL A 153 -45.91 -26.25 5.12
CA VAL A 153 -46.47 -24.98 4.62
C VAL A 153 -45.56 -24.39 3.53
N SER A 154 -46.14 -24.11 2.35
CA SER A 154 -45.43 -23.50 1.22
C SER A 154 -44.97 -22.06 1.54
N PRO A 155 -43.77 -21.64 1.11
CA PRO A 155 -43.31 -20.24 1.19
C PRO A 155 -44.24 -19.23 0.49
N ASP A 156 -45.06 -19.69 -0.45
CA ASP A 156 -45.99 -18.87 -1.23
C ASP A 156 -47.40 -18.81 -0.63
N SER A 157 -47.62 -19.44 0.53
CA SER A 157 -48.89 -19.33 1.26
C SER A 157 -49.02 -17.94 1.91
N GLU A 158 -50.18 -17.31 1.78
CA GLU A 158 -50.48 -15.99 2.40
C GLU A 158 -50.31 -15.99 3.92
N LEU A 159 -50.39 -17.17 4.56
CA LEU A 159 -50.24 -17.35 6.01
C LEU A 159 -48.80 -17.73 6.44
N TYR A 160 -47.86 -17.91 5.51
CA TYR A 160 -46.49 -18.37 5.79
C TYR A 160 -45.71 -17.37 6.66
N GLU A 161 -45.76 -16.08 6.35
CA GLU A 161 -45.09 -15.01 7.11
C GLU A 161 -45.65 -14.88 8.54
N GLN A 162 -46.98 -14.98 8.72
CA GLN A 162 -47.61 -14.94 10.05
C GLN A 162 -47.25 -16.16 10.91
N TYR A 163 -47.20 -17.35 10.32
CA TYR A 163 -46.91 -18.59 11.04
C TYR A 163 -45.44 -18.66 11.51
N ILE A 164 -44.49 -18.25 10.66
CA ILE A 164 -43.05 -18.31 10.99
C ILE A 164 -42.65 -17.23 12.00
N ALA A 165 -43.40 -16.13 12.10
CA ALA A 165 -43.18 -15.09 13.09
C ALA A 165 -43.45 -15.57 14.55
N THR A 166 -44.25 -16.63 14.74
CA THR A 166 -44.74 -17.04 16.07
C THR A 166 -44.16 -18.38 16.57
N VAL A 167 -43.52 -19.18 15.71
CA VAL A 167 -42.99 -20.52 16.07
C VAL A 167 -41.46 -20.50 16.23
N ALA A 168 -40.96 -20.98 17.37
CA ALA A 168 -39.53 -21.14 17.63
C ALA A 168 -39.06 -22.58 17.34
N ASP A 169 -38.22 -22.76 16.31
CA ASP A 169 -37.59 -24.04 16.00
C ASP A 169 -36.26 -24.19 16.75
N ASN A 170 -36.17 -25.19 17.63
CA ASN A 170 -34.98 -25.45 18.47
C ASN A 170 -33.93 -26.36 17.79
N ALA A 171 -34.11 -26.69 16.51
CA ALA A 171 -33.15 -27.48 15.74
C ALA A 171 -31.91 -26.65 15.34
N VAL A 172 -30.73 -27.06 15.83
CA VAL A 172 -29.44 -26.37 15.64
C VAL A 172 -29.11 -26.16 14.15
N HIS A 173 -29.41 -27.16 13.31
CA HIS A 173 -29.25 -27.13 11.85
C HIS A 173 -30.54 -27.58 11.15
N SER A 174 -31.59 -26.75 11.20
CA SER A 174 -32.90 -27.04 10.59
C SER A 174 -32.87 -26.97 9.07
N ALA A 175 -33.50 -27.94 8.40
CA ALA A 175 -33.61 -28.01 6.93
C ALA A 175 -34.78 -27.21 6.33
N THR A 176 -35.51 -26.45 7.14
CA THR A 176 -36.74 -25.75 6.71
C THR A 176 -36.42 -24.38 6.13
N THR A 177 -37.15 -23.97 5.07
CA THR A 177 -36.97 -22.67 4.39
C THR A 177 -37.17 -21.46 5.31
N SER A 178 -37.94 -21.62 6.40
CA SER A 178 -38.28 -20.61 7.39
C SER A 178 -37.07 -20.16 8.24
N THR A 179 -36.25 -21.09 8.71
CA THR A 179 -35.06 -20.81 9.52
C THR A 179 -33.89 -20.27 8.69
N ILE A 180 -33.78 -20.68 7.43
CA ILE A 180 -32.80 -20.18 6.46
C ILE A 180 -33.05 -18.72 6.06
N LYS A 181 -34.33 -18.34 5.86
CA LYS A 181 -34.72 -16.94 5.61
C LYS A 181 -34.32 -16.03 6.78
N ARG A 182 -34.54 -16.48 8.03
CA ARG A 182 -34.20 -15.73 9.26
C ARG A 182 -32.69 -15.54 9.47
N ARG A 183 -31.85 -16.36 8.86
CA ARG A 183 -30.36 -16.25 8.89
C ARG A 183 -29.77 -15.47 7.70
N GLY A 184 -30.58 -14.76 6.93
CA GLY A 184 -30.08 -13.89 5.84
C GLY A 184 -29.82 -14.62 4.50
N GLY A 185 -30.43 -15.78 4.27
CA GLY A 185 -30.56 -16.36 2.93
C GLY A 185 -29.34 -17.11 2.35
N SER A 186 -28.20 -17.15 3.05
CA SER A 186 -27.04 -17.96 2.64
C SER A 186 -27.16 -19.41 3.15
N THR A 187 -27.13 -20.38 2.24
CA THR A 187 -27.13 -21.83 2.55
C THR A 187 -25.97 -22.54 1.87
N ASN A 188 -24.76 -22.00 2.02
CA ASN A 188 -23.58 -22.72 1.58
C ASN A 188 -23.25 -23.78 2.64
N TYR A 189 -23.38 -25.07 2.29
CA TYR A 189 -22.96 -26.18 3.13
C TYR A 189 -21.58 -26.65 2.66
N GLY A 190 -20.53 -26.21 3.35
CA GLY A 190 -19.16 -26.39 2.87
C GLY A 190 -18.91 -25.67 1.54
N LEU A 191 -18.33 -26.36 0.54
CA LEU A 191 -17.95 -25.79 -0.77
C LEU A 191 -19.06 -25.83 -1.84
N ALA A 192 -20.23 -26.39 -1.54
CA ALA A 192 -21.32 -26.49 -2.52
C ALA A 192 -22.30 -25.30 -2.36
N SER A 193 -22.49 -24.55 -3.45
CA SER A 193 -23.62 -23.63 -3.56
C SER A 193 -24.90 -24.45 -3.75
N VAL A 194 -25.84 -24.35 -2.81
CA VAL A 194 -27.11 -25.09 -2.90
C VAL A 194 -28.08 -24.29 -3.77
N ILE A 195 -28.50 -24.87 -4.89
CA ILE A 195 -29.54 -24.28 -5.76
C ILE A 195 -30.90 -24.68 -5.17
N LYS A 196 -31.72 -23.70 -4.82
CA LYS A 196 -33.09 -23.92 -4.31
C LYS A 196 -34.01 -24.26 -5.47
N ASN A 197 -34.48 -25.50 -5.55
CA ASN A 197 -35.56 -25.90 -6.46
C ASN A 197 -36.80 -26.20 -5.63
N GLN A 198 -37.91 -25.51 -5.93
CA GLN A 198 -39.20 -25.79 -5.33
C GLN A 198 -39.86 -26.96 -6.08
N GLU A 199 -40.33 -27.96 -5.34
CA GLU A 199 -41.14 -29.03 -5.94
C GLU A 199 -42.51 -28.47 -6.38
N PRO A 200 -43.09 -28.96 -7.49
CA PRO A 200 -44.38 -28.49 -7.97
C PRO A 200 -45.48 -28.65 -6.90
N ILE A 201 -46.29 -27.60 -6.70
CA ILE A 201 -47.40 -27.62 -5.74
C ILE A 201 -48.43 -28.67 -6.20
N ALA A 202 -48.62 -29.72 -5.41
CA ALA A 202 -49.72 -30.66 -5.61
C ALA A 202 -51.03 -30.00 -5.13
N SER A 203 -51.90 -29.61 -6.07
CA SER A 203 -53.26 -29.16 -5.73
C SER A 203 -54.13 -30.37 -5.38
N ILE A 204 -54.67 -30.39 -4.16
CA ILE A 204 -55.76 -31.29 -3.79
C ILE A 204 -57.04 -30.45 -3.87
N GLU A 205 -57.82 -30.64 -4.94
CA GLU A 205 -59.17 -30.09 -5.02
C GLU A 205 -60.14 -31.00 -4.24
N LEU A 206 -60.53 -30.56 -3.04
CA LEU A 206 -61.65 -31.14 -2.29
C LEU A 206 -62.98 -30.55 -2.79
N GLY A 207 -63.42 -31.00 -3.96
CA GLY A 207 -64.76 -30.74 -4.46
C GLY A 207 -65.77 -31.68 -3.83
N ALA A 208 -66.44 -31.25 -2.76
CA ALA A 208 -67.69 -31.90 -2.34
C ALA A 208 -68.80 -31.55 -3.35
N SER A 209 -69.04 -32.42 -4.33
CA SER A 209 -70.19 -32.33 -5.21
C SER A 209 -71.03 -33.60 -5.12
N VAL A 210 -72.26 -33.43 -4.62
CA VAL A 210 -73.33 -34.45 -4.65
C VAL A 210 -73.82 -34.58 -6.10
N ARG A 211 -73.76 -35.79 -6.68
CA ARG A 211 -74.42 -36.11 -7.96
C ARG A 211 -75.50 -37.19 -7.79
N PRO A 212 -76.70 -37.04 -8.38
CA PRO A 212 -77.72 -38.10 -8.39
C PRO A 212 -77.38 -39.27 -9.35
N LYS A 213 -77.81 -40.48 -8.95
CA LYS A 213 -78.07 -41.76 -9.68
C LYS A 213 -78.30 -41.64 -11.21
N LYS A 214 -78.03 -42.59 -12.14
CA LYS A 214 -77.62 -44.03 -12.22
C LYS A 214 -77.52 -44.33 -13.75
N ILE A 215 -76.74 -45.27 -14.33
CA ILE A 215 -77.02 -46.71 -14.63
C ILE A 215 -75.86 -47.25 -15.52
N SER A 216 -75.49 -48.51 -15.31
CA SER A 216 -74.53 -49.32 -16.09
C SER A 216 -75.25 -50.31 -17.02
N LYS A 217 -74.70 -50.56 -18.23
CA LYS A 217 -74.70 -51.87 -18.91
C LYS A 217 -73.44 -52.05 -19.76
N SER A 218 -72.80 -53.22 -19.64
CA SER A 218 -71.59 -53.64 -20.36
C SER A 218 -71.87 -54.08 -21.80
N PRO A 219 -71.01 -53.75 -22.79
CA PRO A 219 -70.95 -54.41 -24.09
C PRO A 219 -69.81 -55.46 -24.16
N ILE A 220 -70.04 -56.47 -25.00
CA ILE A 220 -69.15 -57.61 -25.27
C ILE A 220 -68.23 -57.32 -26.47
N THR A 221 -66.99 -57.79 -26.34
CA THR A 221 -65.86 -57.79 -27.29
C THR A 221 -66.10 -58.68 -28.52
N VAL A 222 -65.59 -58.30 -29.70
CA VAL A 222 -64.98 -59.27 -30.65
C VAL A 222 -63.91 -58.59 -31.52
N THR A 223 -62.83 -59.34 -31.80
CA THR A 223 -61.64 -58.95 -32.57
C THR A 223 -61.64 -59.60 -33.96
N PRO A 224 -61.27 -58.87 -35.04
CA PRO A 224 -60.76 -59.47 -36.27
C PRO A 224 -59.40 -58.87 -36.74
N PRO A 225 -58.75 -59.45 -37.77
CA PRO A 225 -57.30 -59.72 -37.80
C PRO A 225 -56.43 -58.69 -38.55
N SER A 226 -55.11 -58.88 -38.45
CA SER A 226 -54.06 -58.03 -39.03
C SER A 226 -54.01 -58.01 -40.56
N ILE A 227 -53.75 -56.83 -41.13
CA ILE A 227 -53.19 -56.65 -42.48
C ILE A 227 -52.04 -55.64 -42.38
N THR A 228 -50.87 -56.02 -42.89
CA THR A 228 -49.76 -55.10 -43.20
C THR A 228 -50.04 -54.38 -44.52
N VAL A 229 -50.17 -53.05 -44.45
CA VAL A 229 -50.20 -52.15 -45.61
C VAL A 229 -49.03 -51.16 -45.44
N ASN A 230 -48.12 -51.12 -46.40
CA ASN A 230 -47.08 -50.08 -46.46
C ASN A 230 -47.76 -48.73 -46.67
N ALA A 231 -47.84 -47.91 -45.62
CA ALA A 231 -48.34 -46.55 -45.71
C ALA A 231 -47.21 -45.59 -46.12
N VAL A 232 -47.51 -44.80 -47.14
CA VAL A 232 -46.74 -43.68 -47.68
C VAL A 232 -46.20 -42.81 -46.54
N THR A 233 -44.93 -42.41 -46.63
CA THR A 233 -44.29 -41.47 -45.70
C THR A 233 -45.22 -40.27 -45.49
N PRO A 234 -45.73 -40.03 -44.26
CA PRO A 234 -46.50 -38.83 -43.99
C PRO A 234 -45.62 -37.63 -44.29
N LEU A 235 -46.16 -36.72 -45.08
CA LEU A 235 -45.63 -35.38 -45.26
C LEU A 235 -45.25 -34.85 -43.86
N SER A 236 -43.95 -34.58 -43.63
CA SER A 236 -43.49 -34.00 -42.38
C SER A 236 -44.25 -32.70 -42.16
N THR A 237 -45.22 -32.71 -41.25
CA THR A 237 -45.78 -31.47 -40.72
C THR A 237 -44.63 -30.78 -39.99
N PRO A 238 -44.23 -29.56 -40.40
CA PRO A 238 -43.19 -28.84 -39.69
C PRO A 238 -43.62 -28.70 -38.23
N GLN A 239 -42.69 -28.99 -37.32
CA GLN A 239 -42.86 -28.67 -35.90
C GLN A 239 -43.24 -27.18 -35.79
N PRO A 240 -44.25 -26.81 -34.96
CA PRO A 240 -44.58 -25.41 -34.74
C PRO A 240 -43.30 -24.67 -34.35
N PRO A 241 -42.97 -23.53 -34.99
CA PRO A 241 -41.79 -22.77 -34.60
C PRO A 241 -41.90 -22.46 -33.10
N GLY A 242 -40.84 -22.79 -32.35
CA GLY A 242 -40.74 -22.39 -30.95
C GLY A 242 -40.92 -20.88 -30.82
N ALA A 243 -41.40 -20.42 -29.65
CA ALA A 243 -41.60 -19.00 -29.40
C ALA A 243 -40.34 -18.19 -29.81
N PRO A 244 -40.50 -17.09 -30.56
CA PRO A 244 -39.35 -16.30 -31.01
C PRO A 244 -38.55 -15.84 -29.79
N GLN A 245 -37.24 -16.09 -29.79
CA GLN A 245 -36.35 -15.52 -28.80
C GLN A 245 -36.31 -14.01 -29.00
N LEU A 246 -36.81 -13.25 -28.01
CA LEU A 246 -36.79 -11.78 -28.03
C LEU A 246 -35.35 -11.26 -28.19
N PRO A 247 -35.14 -10.20 -29.00
CA PRO A 247 -33.84 -9.56 -29.06
C PRO A 247 -33.50 -8.94 -27.70
N GLN A 248 -32.28 -9.18 -27.20
CA GLN A 248 -31.79 -8.57 -25.97
C GLN A 248 -31.12 -7.22 -26.30
N ILE A 249 -31.80 -6.13 -25.98
CA ILE A 249 -31.23 -4.78 -25.95
C ILE A 249 -30.94 -4.44 -24.50
N THR A 250 -29.67 -4.16 -24.18
CA THR A 250 -29.26 -3.70 -22.86
C THR A 250 -28.98 -2.21 -22.90
N ILE A 251 -29.72 -1.44 -22.11
CA ILE A 251 -29.38 -0.04 -21.81
C ILE A 251 -28.70 -0.04 -20.44
N GLU A 252 -27.42 0.28 -20.45
CA GLU A 252 -26.63 0.37 -19.23
C GLU A 252 -27.22 1.45 -18.33
N LYS A 253 -27.64 1.05 -17.12
CA LYS A 253 -28.12 1.99 -16.10
C LYS A 253 -26.91 2.66 -15.47
N PHE A 254 -26.83 3.98 -15.63
CA PHE A 254 -25.80 4.78 -14.98
C PHE A 254 -26.36 5.33 -13.67
N ASP A 255 -26.00 4.68 -12.56
CA ASP A 255 -26.27 5.17 -11.20
C ASP A 255 -24.94 5.44 -10.47
N PRO A 256 -24.11 6.39 -10.97
CA PRO A 256 -22.86 6.72 -10.31
C PRO A 256 -23.16 7.36 -8.96
N VAL A 257 -22.66 6.75 -7.89
CA VAL A 257 -22.76 7.26 -6.53
C VAL A 257 -21.54 8.14 -6.28
N ALA A 258 -21.75 9.36 -5.77
CA ALA A 258 -20.64 10.22 -5.33
C ALA A 258 -19.76 9.45 -4.33
N PRO A 259 -18.42 9.59 -4.40
CA PRO A 259 -17.55 8.95 -3.42
C PRO A 259 -17.91 9.40 -2.00
N GLU A 260 -17.75 8.50 -1.03
CA GLU A 260 -17.97 8.84 0.37
C GLU A 260 -17.02 9.95 0.84
N VAL A 261 -17.43 10.68 1.89
CA VAL A 261 -16.60 11.75 2.46
C VAL A 261 -15.30 11.16 3.01
N ILE A 262 -14.17 11.65 2.51
CA ILE A 262 -12.85 11.21 2.95
C ILE A 262 -12.47 11.95 4.24
N THR A 263 -12.23 11.19 5.31
CA THR A 263 -11.73 11.71 6.58
C THR A 263 -10.41 11.02 6.92
N VAL A 264 -9.40 11.82 7.26
CA VAL A 264 -8.06 11.37 7.66
C VAL A 264 -7.72 12.06 8.98
N ASN A 265 -7.16 11.30 9.93
CA ASN A 265 -6.63 11.85 11.17
C ASN A 265 -5.11 11.87 11.11
N LEU A 266 -4.50 13.04 11.28
CA LEU A 266 -3.05 13.26 11.23
C LEU A 266 -2.50 13.70 12.60
N PRO A 267 -2.46 12.82 13.61
CA PRO A 267 -1.92 13.16 14.93
C PRO A 267 -0.46 13.60 14.86
N THR A 268 -0.06 14.55 15.70
CA THR A 268 1.33 15.02 15.78
C THR A 268 2.22 13.96 16.41
N PRO A 269 3.34 13.58 15.77
CA PRO A 269 4.31 12.66 16.38
C PRO A 269 4.92 13.23 17.67
N PRO A 270 5.14 12.43 18.73
CA PRO A 270 5.71 12.90 19.98
C PRO A 270 7.13 13.47 19.85
N THR A 271 7.40 14.63 20.44
CA THR A 271 8.69 15.31 20.33
C THR A 271 9.74 14.87 21.37
N PHE A 272 9.42 13.93 22.26
CA PHE A 272 10.27 13.53 23.40
C PHE A 272 11.75 13.32 23.02
N ASN A 273 12.64 13.77 23.89
CA ASN A 273 14.09 13.61 23.72
C ASN A 273 14.65 12.98 24.99
N ILE A 274 15.59 12.05 24.84
CA ILE A 274 16.38 11.56 25.97
C ILE A 274 17.55 12.52 26.16
N LYS A 275 17.82 12.86 27.42
CA LYS A 275 18.89 13.74 27.85
C LYS A 275 19.82 12.96 28.76
N LEU A 276 21.12 13.20 28.64
CA LEU A 276 22.14 12.49 29.40
C LEU A 276 22.92 13.46 30.28
N GLY A 277 23.32 12.99 31.46
CA GLY A 277 24.15 13.77 32.37
C GLY A 277 25.62 13.56 32.03
N SER A 278 26.36 14.62 31.75
CA SER A 278 27.82 14.58 31.61
C SER A 278 28.49 14.37 32.97
N TYR A 279 29.67 13.78 32.95
CA TYR A 279 30.44 13.37 34.12
C TYR A 279 31.93 13.61 33.86
N CYS A 280 32.75 13.39 34.88
CA CYS A 280 34.17 13.74 34.80
C CYS A 280 34.92 12.87 33.78
N ASN A 281 35.69 13.54 32.94
CA ASN A 281 36.45 12.97 31.83
C ASN A 281 37.91 12.66 32.19
N ASP A 282 38.36 11.57 31.58
CA ASP A 282 39.12 10.48 32.20
C ASP A 282 38.47 9.91 33.47
N MET A 283 37.51 8.99 33.31
CA MET A 283 36.89 8.24 34.41
C MET A 283 37.89 7.63 35.40
N VAL A 284 39.08 7.20 34.96
CA VAL A 284 40.13 6.64 35.83
C VAL A 284 40.85 7.76 36.61
N GLY A 285 41.10 8.89 35.95
CA GLY A 285 41.75 10.07 36.55
C GLY A 285 40.85 10.90 37.48
N CYS A 286 39.54 10.77 37.36
CA CYS A 286 38.55 11.61 38.01
C CYS A 286 38.27 11.32 39.49
N GLY A 287 38.86 10.26 40.07
CA GLY A 287 38.67 9.89 41.47
C GLY A 287 37.20 9.70 41.89
N ASP A 288 36.97 9.80 43.19
CA ASP A 288 35.68 9.52 43.83
C ASP A 288 34.97 10.81 44.27
N GLY A 289 33.65 10.83 44.22
CA GLY A 289 32.83 11.92 44.76
C GLY A 289 31.62 12.28 43.90
N VAL A 290 30.77 13.14 44.47
CA VAL A 290 29.46 13.46 43.87
C VAL A 290 29.53 14.37 42.64
N HIS A 291 30.67 14.98 42.33
CA HIS A 291 30.82 15.92 41.22
C HIS A 291 31.51 15.26 40.01
N GLY A 292 30.76 14.52 39.19
CA GLY A 292 31.33 13.79 38.04
C GLY A 292 32.10 12.52 38.40
N GLY A 293 32.42 12.32 39.68
CA GLY A 293 33.27 11.24 40.20
C GLY A 293 32.54 9.90 40.34
N ALA A 294 33.30 8.88 40.75
CA ALA A 294 32.73 7.59 41.12
C ALA A 294 31.88 7.68 42.40
N TYR A 295 30.79 6.90 42.47
CA TYR A 295 29.98 6.78 43.67
C TYR A 295 30.80 6.17 44.82
N VAL A 296 30.61 6.61 46.06
CA VAL A 296 31.32 6.07 47.23
C VAL A 296 30.38 5.30 48.15
N PRO A 297 30.69 4.03 48.51
CA PRO A 297 31.84 3.24 48.07
C PRO A 297 31.74 2.84 46.59
N ASN A 298 32.89 2.68 45.93
CA ASN A 298 32.97 2.42 44.49
C ASN A 298 32.18 1.17 44.09
N ILE A 299 31.30 1.34 43.10
CA ILE A 299 30.54 0.27 42.45
C ILE A 299 30.99 0.21 41.00
N GLY A 300 31.56 -0.93 40.62
CA GLY A 300 32.13 -1.18 39.30
C GLY A 300 33.49 -0.55 39.05
N THR A 301 34.09 -0.85 37.90
CA THR A 301 35.47 -0.47 37.57
C THR A 301 35.50 0.56 36.44
N PRO A 302 36.05 1.77 36.64
CA PRO A 302 36.18 2.76 35.57
C PRO A 302 37.24 2.33 34.55
N ASN A 303 37.00 2.63 33.27
CA ASN A 303 37.98 2.45 32.20
C ASN A 303 38.05 3.74 31.36
N SER A 304 39.25 4.10 30.88
CA SER A 304 39.43 5.29 30.04
C SER A 304 40.45 5.08 28.92
N PRO A 305 40.08 4.31 27.87
CA PRO A 305 40.93 4.15 26.69
C PRO A 305 41.24 5.52 26.07
N LYS A 306 42.50 5.75 25.69
CA LYS A 306 42.95 7.03 25.12
C LYS A 306 43.07 6.95 23.60
N ASN A 307 42.82 8.05 22.89
CA ASN A 307 43.05 8.08 21.45
C ASN A 307 44.55 7.90 21.12
N SER A 308 44.82 7.20 20.03
CA SER A 308 46.16 6.76 19.64
C SER A 308 46.43 7.04 18.16
N ASN A 309 47.72 6.94 17.78
CA ASN A 309 48.18 6.97 16.39
C ASN A 309 48.19 5.58 15.72
N HIS A 310 47.90 4.51 16.46
CA HIS A 310 47.79 3.14 15.95
C HIS A 310 46.43 2.51 16.32
N ASN A 311 45.92 1.61 15.48
CA ASN A 311 44.67 0.91 15.77
C ASN A 311 44.83 0.09 17.04
N GLN A 312 43.80 0.11 17.90
CA GLN A 312 43.84 -0.57 19.19
C GLN A 312 42.53 -1.27 19.49
N ASN A 313 42.60 -2.32 20.28
CA ASN A 313 41.42 -2.95 20.87
C ASN A 313 41.16 -2.33 22.25
N ILE A 314 39.89 -2.07 22.54
CA ILE A 314 39.45 -1.67 23.87
C ILE A 314 39.29 -2.93 24.71
N THR A 315 39.97 -2.97 25.84
CA THR A 315 39.85 -4.03 26.85
C THR A 315 39.05 -3.48 28.03
N ILE A 316 37.98 -4.18 28.40
CA ILE A 316 37.16 -3.82 29.56
C ILE A 316 37.63 -4.66 30.74
N ALA A 317 38.06 -4.02 31.84
CA ALA A 317 38.61 -4.73 32.99
C ALA A 317 37.63 -5.76 33.59
N ASN A 318 36.34 -5.42 33.64
CA ASN A 318 35.27 -6.33 34.03
C ASN A 318 33.98 -6.03 33.23
N VAL A 319 33.61 -6.95 32.34
CA VAL A 319 32.46 -6.83 31.43
C VAL A 319 31.10 -6.84 32.13
N ASN A 320 31.04 -7.21 33.43
CA ASN A 320 29.81 -7.28 34.21
C ASN A 320 29.63 -6.09 35.18
N GLU A 321 30.63 -5.23 35.31
CA GLU A 321 30.68 -4.22 36.38
C GLU A 321 30.95 -2.82 35.84
N PRO A 322 29.97 -2.19 35.15
CA PRO A 322 30.09 -0.80 34.75
C PRO A 322 30.19 0.11 35.98
N SER A 323 30.99 1.17 35.87
CA SER A 323 31.22 2.12 36.96
C SER A 323 29.97 2.98 37.20
N LEU A 324 29.50 3.03 38.45
CA LEU A 324 28.45 3.95 38.90
C LEU A 324 29.06 5.32 39.19
N ARG A 325 28.55 6.37 38.55
CA ARG A 325 29.05 7.73 38.67
C ARG A 325 27.92 8.73 38.89
N HIS A 326 28.27 9.86 39.51
CA HIS A 326 27.40 11.03 39.54
C HIS A 326 27.68 11.91 38.32
N SER A 327 26.66 12.56 37.78
CA SER A 327 26.84 13.63 36.81
C SER A 327 27.41 14.90 37.47
N TRP A 328 27.72 15.91 36.67
CA TRP A 328 28.16 17.21 37.20
C TRP A 328 27.13 17.85 38.13
N LYS A 329 27.59 18.64 39.10
CA LYS A 329 26.72 19.38 40.05
C LYS A 329 25.69 20.24 39.34
N GLY A 330 26.06 20.89 38.24
CA GLY A 330 25.14 21.72 37.43
C GLY A 330 23.94 20.97 36.85
N THR A 331 24.01 19.64 36.77
CA THR A 331 22.90 18.76 36.36
C THR A 331 22.24 18.04 37.53
N GLY A 332 22.70 18.28 38.77
CA GLY A 332 22.13 17.73 39.99
C GLY A 332 22.96 16.62 40.66
N ASN A 333 24.12 16.23 40.14
CA ASN A 333 24.80 15.02 40.63
C ASN A 333 23.88 13.77 40.48
N VAL A 334 23.31 13.56 39.29
CA VAL A 334 22.39 12.44 39.01
C VAL A 334 23.19 11.18 38.71
N LEU A 335 22.77 10.04 39.27
CA LEU A 335 23.48 8.77 39.09
C LEU A 335 23.25 8.13 37.72
N LEU A 336 24.32 7.49 37.21
CA LEU A 336 24.37 6.77 35.95
C LEU A 336 25.46 5.69 35.95
N LYS A 337 25.36 4.70 35.06
CA LYS A 337 26.43 3.73 34.79
C LYS A 337 27.16 4.06 33.49
N SER A 338 28.48 3.85 33.47
CA SER A 338 29.30 3.86 32.25
C SER A 338 30.40 2.80 32.32
N PHE A 339 30.67 2.09 31.21
CA PHE A 339 31.80 1.16 31.16
C PHE A 339 33.11 1.88 30.94
N PHE A 340 33.12 2.85 30.01
CA PHE A 340 34.32 3.61 29.70
C PHE A 340 34.08 4.98 29.10
N ASP A 341 35.07 5.85 29.22
CA ASP A 341 35.15 7.15 28.57
C ASP A 341 36.33 7.14 27.60
N TYR A 342 36.07 7.36 26.31
CA TYR A 342 37.09 7.44 25.26
C TYR A 342 37.51 8.89 25.07
N THR A 343 38.73 9.21 25.53
CA THR A 343 39.14 10.60 25.74
C THR A 343 40.62 10.87 25.45
N TYR A 344 40.97 12.13 25.19
CA TYR A 344 42.31 12.67 24.90
C TYR A 344 43.06 11.98 23.76
N GLY A 345 44.14 12.58 23.25
CA GLY A 345 44.99 11.97 22.22
C GLY A 345 46.36 12.64 22.12
N VAL A 346 47.28 12.01 21.38
CA VAL A 346 48.61 12.57 21.03
C VAL A 346 48.57 13.30 19.69
N ASP A 347 49.53 14.20 19.44
CA ASP A 347 49.68 14.85 18.13
C ASP A 347 49.81 13.79 17.01
N GLY A 348 49.00 13.92 15.96
CA GLY A 348 48.92 12.93 14.86
C GLY A 348 47.96 11.76 15.09
N ALA A 349 47.17 11.76 16.17
CA ALA A 349 46.13 10.76 16.43
C ALA A 349 45.04 10.75 15.34
N GLY A 350 44.42 9.58 15.14
CA GLY A 350 43.59 9.29 13.97
C GLY A 350 43.13 7.84 13.84
N ALA A 351 43.71 6.94 14.63
CA ALA A 351 43.47 5.52 14.52
C ALA A 351 42.10 5.09 15.09
N VAL A 352 41.74 3.85 14.82
CA VAL A 352 40.46 3.25 15.25
C VAL A 352 40.67 2.48 16.55
N ALA A 353 39.90 2.83 17.58
CA ALA A 353 39.75 2.05 18.80
C ALA A 353 38.54 1.11 18.65
N THR A 354 38.73 -0.20 18.77
CA THR A 354 37.69 -1.20 18.51
C THR A 354 37.28 -1.94 19.78
N LEU A 355 36.00 -1.89 20.12
CA LEU A 355 35.39 -2.74 21.15
C LEU A 355 34.94 -4.07 20.51
N ASN A 356 35.50 -5.18 21.01
CA ASN A 356 35.19 -6.52 20.50
C ASN A 356 34.42 -7.40 21.51
N GLU A 357 34.25 -6.94 22.75
CA GLU A 357 33.62 -7.71 23.82
C GLU A 357 32.14 -7.35 23.95
N ASP A 358 31.30 -8.38 24.09
CA ASP A 358 29.87 -8.21 24.31
C ASP A 358 29.61 -7.61 25.69
N LEU A 359 28.79 -6.56 25.76
CA LEU A 359 28.48 -5.85 26.99
C LEU A 359 26.97 -5.75 27.20
N THR A 360 26.55 -5.79 28.46
CA THR A 360 25.18 -5.49 28.87
C THR A 360 25.20 -4.33 29.83
N ILE A 361 24.42 -3.29 29.54
CA ILE A 361 24.24 -2.16 30.44
C ILE A 361 22.77 -1.98 30.76
N ASP A 362 22.50 -1.71 32.03
CA ASP A 362 21.17 -1.45 32.53
C ASP A 362 21.05 -0.11 33.26
N SER A 363 19.82 0.34 33.49
CA SER A 363 19.51 1.47 34.35
C SER A 363 19.04 1.07 35.74
N ILE A 364 19.17 -0.19 36.17
CA ILE A 364 18.79 -0.61 37.52
C ILE A 364 19.74 0.05 38.53
N ASN A 365 19.17 0.71 39.54
CA ASN A 365 19.92 1.34 40.60
C ASN A 365 20.56 0.26 41.51
N PRO A 366 21.90 0.15 41.55
CA PRO A 366 22.58 -0.90 42.33
C PRO A 366 22.69 -0.57 43.82
N LEU A 367 22.24 0.61 44.25
CA LEU A 367 22.34 1.05 45.64
C LEU A 367 21.41 0.24 46.56
N SER A 368 21.96 -0.15 47.71
CA SER A 368 21.17 -0.66 48.83
C SER A 368 20.24 0.40 49.42
N GLU A 369 19.21 0.00 50.15
CA GLU A 369 18.26 0.96 50.74
C GLU A 369 18.91 2.00 51.67
N PRO A 370 19.91 1.67 52.52
CA PRO A 370 20.64 2.68 53.27
C PRO A 370 21.40 3.68 52.40
N GLN A 371 21.98 3.23 51.28
CA GLN A 371 22.66 4.09 50.31
C GLN A 371 21.68 5.00 49.56
N LYS A 372 20.52 4.46 49.15
CA LYS A 372 19.42 5.25 48.57
C LYS A 372 18.93 6.30 49.56
N GLN A 373 18.80 5.96 50.84
CA GLN A 373 18.41 6.90 51.88
C GLN A 373 19.45 8.01 52.06
N ALA A 374 20.75 7.70 52.02
CA ALA A 374 21.82 8.69 52.10
C ALA A 374 21.76 9.71 50.94
N GLU A 375 21.43 9.28 49.72
CA GLU A 375 21.21 10.17 48.59
C GLU A 375 19.96 11.05 48.78
N ARG A 376 18.84 10.47 49.26
CA ARG A 376 17.59 11.21 49.52
C ARG A 376 17.75 12.29 50.58
N THR A 377 18.57 12.07 51.61
CA THR A 377 18.80 13.02 52.71
C THR A 377 20.13 13.74 52.62
N ALA A 378 20.76 13.76 51.45
CA ALA A 378 22.06 14.39 51.29
C ALA A 378 22.00 15.89 51.61
N ILE A 379 23.00 16.39 52.31
CA ILE A 379 23.16 17.82 52.64
C ILE A 379 23.97 18.48 51.51
N ALA A 380 23.67 19.75 51.21
CA ALA A 380 24.41 20.51 50.21
C ALA A 380 25.88 20.69 50.62
N THR A 381 26.77 20.56 49.65
CA THR A 381 28.22 20.81 49.78
C THR A 381 28.70 21.64 48.57
N PRO A 382 29.95 22.14 48.57
CA PRO A 382 30.51 22.81 47.39
C PRO A 382 30.44 21.96 46.12
N SER A 383 30.62 20.64 46.22
CA SER A 383 30.60 19.69 45.11
C SER A 383 29.26 18.96 44.91
N GLY A 384 28.36 18.97 45.90
CA GLY A 384 27.13 18.18 45.91
C GLY A 384 25.86 18.98 46.21
N GLU A 385 24.78 18.62 45.53
CA GLU A 385 23.44 19.14 45.78
C GLU A 385 22.78 18.49 47.01
N ALA A 386 21.95 19.26 47.73
CA ALA A 386 21.08 18.68 48.77
C ALA A 386 19.90 17.91 48.16
N ASN A 387 19.33 16.98 48.93
CA ASN A 387 18.09 16.27 48.63
C ASN A 387 18.08 15.66 47.21
N ARG A 388 19.05 14.78 46.91
CA ARG A 388 19.16 14.09 45.62
C ARG A 388 18.18 12.92 45.55
N THR A 389 16.90 13.21 45.75
CA THR A 389 15.84 12.21 45.92
C THR A 389 15.72 11.27 44.73
N TYR A 390 15.97 11.78 43.53
CA TYR A 390 15.97 11.02 42.27
C TYR A 390 17.01 9.89 42.22
N ASN A 391 18.11 10.00 42.96
CA ASN A 391 19.12 8.94 43.05
C ASN A 391 18.67 7.76 43.94
N GLY A 392 17.54 7.90 44.64
CA GLY A 392 16.92 6.86 45.44
C GLY A 392 15.87 6.02 44.71
N TYR A 393 15.59 6.28 43.43
CA TYR A 393 14.63 5.49 42.64
C TYR A 393 15.23 4.17 42.14
N ASP A 394 14.37 3.25 41.69
CA ASP A 394 14.79 1.94 41.21
C ASP A 394 15.52 1.98 39.87
N PHE A 395 15.32 3.05 39.10
CA PHE A 395 16.06 3.32 37.87
C PHE A 395 16.94 4.56 37.99
N LEU A 396 18.12 4.49 37.40
CA LEU A 396 19.07 5.59 37.24
C LEU A 396 18.57 6.57 36.18
N LEU A 397 18.45 7.84 36.56
CA LEU A 397 17.90 8.88 35.69
C LEU A 397 18.94 9.71 34.95
N GLY A 398 20.24 9.51 35.25
CA GLY A 398 21.34 10.24 34.60
C GLY A 398 21.69 9.72 33.20
N GLY A 399 21.07 8.60 32.79
CA GLY A 399 21.29 7.94 31.51
C GLY A 399 22.47 6.97 31.55
N SER A 400 22.22 5.68 31.72
CA SER A 400 23.28 4.68 31.65
C SER A 400 23.73 4.47 30.21
N ARG A 401 25.04 4.34 29.96
CA ARG A 401 25.57 4.22 28.59
C ARG A 401 26.82 3.34 28.51
N ILE A 402 27.07 2.67 27.38
CA ILE A 402 28.31 1.86 27.25
C ILE A 402 29.52 2.76 27.35
N ALA A 403 29.54 3.81 26.52
CA ALA A 403 30.65 4.74 26.53
C ALA A 403 30.26 6.13 26.05
N THR A 404 31.10 7.06 26.45
CA THR A 404 31.10 8.44 25.98
C THR A 404 32.39 8.69 25.18
N VAL A 405 32.28 9.34 24.04
CA VAL A 405 33.41 9.91 23.29
C VAL A 405 33.44 11.40 23.60
N ASP A 406 34.46 11.82 24.34
CA ASP A 406 34.57 13.19 24.85
C ASP A 406 36.04 13.68 24.88
N ASN A 407 36.26 14.96 24.59
CA ASN A 407 37.57 15.61 24.55
C ASN A 407 38.61 14.92 23.65
N VAL A 408 38.14 14.29 22.58
CA VAL A 408 38.99 13.58 21.62
C VAL A 408 39.30 14.46 20.41
N THR A 409 40.58 14.53 20.04
CA THR A 409 40.99 15.12 18.75
C THR A 409 41.18 14.05 17.69
N ASN A 410 40.44 14.15 16.57
CA ASN A 410 40.50 13.23 15.41
C ASN A 410 40.40 11.74 15.79
N GLY A 411 39.42 11.35 16.61
CA GLY A 411 39.30 9.97 17.11
C GLY A 411 38.12 9.19 16.53
N ARG A 412 38.29 7.87 16.50
CA ARG A 412 37.32 6.91 15.96
C ARG A 412 37.11 5.75 16.92
N LEU A 413 35.88 5.59 17.40
CA LEU A 413 35.45 4.46 18.20
C LEU A 413 34.59 3.53 17.34
N LYS A 414 34.96 2.25 17.27
CA LYS A 414 34.22 1.22 16.54
C LYS A 414 33.71 0.16 17.50
N ASN A 415 32.39 -0.04 17.53
CA ASN A 415 31.78 -1.21 18.15
C ASN A 415 31.72 -2.36 17.15
N ALA A 416 32.43 -3.46 17.41
CA ALA A 416 32.30 -4.72 16.68
C ALA A 416 31.48 -5.77 17.44
N ALA A 417 31.08 -5.48 18.68
CA ALA A 417 30.45 -6.42 19.60
C ALA A 417 28.91 -6.33 19.64
N LYS A 418 28.30 -7.26 20.36
CA LYS A 418 26.88 -7.20 20.75
C LYS A 418 26.72 -6.41 22.05
N ILE A 419 25.98 -5.32 21.96
CA ILE A 419 25.62 -4.44 23.07
C ILE A 419 24.14 -4.66 23.42
N ASN A 420 23.89 -5.04 24.67
CA ASN A 420 22.55 -5.24 25.19
C ASN A 420 22.17 -4.09 26.14
N LEU A 421 21.00 -3.49 25.90
CA LEU A 421 20.48 -2.37 26.69
C LEU A 421 19.23 -2.82 27.47
N ALA A 422 19.25 -2.71 28.80
CA ALA A 422 18.15 -3.13 29.68
C ALA A 422 17.63 -2.01 30.60
N GLY A 423 16.33 -1.75 30.57
CA GLY A 423 15.71 -0.65 31.29
C GLY A 423 15.53 0.62 30.44
N PRO A 424 14.82 1.61 30.98
CA PRO A 424 14.61 2.92 30.34
C PRO A 424 15.86 3.80 30.46
N LEU A 425 16.00 4.80 29.58
CA LEU A 425 17.09 5.78 29.59
C LEU A 425 18.48 5.14 29.48
N VAL A 426 18.58 4.10 28.65
CA VAL A 426 19.83 3.38 28.40
C VAL A 426 20.30 3.61 26.96
N VAL A 427 21.59 3.88 26.81
CA VAL A 427 22.21 4.27 25.55
C VAL A 427 23.35 3.31 25.19
N GLY A 428 23.54 3.03 23.90
CA GLY A 428 24.75 2.40 23.41
C GLY A 428 25.93 3.35 23.58
N PHE A 429 26.12 4.26 22.63
CA PHE A 429 27.26 5.16 22.61
C PHE A 429 26.84 6.62 22.53
N GLU A 430 27.49 7.45 23.33
CA GLU A 430 27.33 8.89 23.35
C GLU A 430 28.57 9.56 22.74
N VAL A 431 28.35 10.62 21.99
CA VAL A 431 29.38 11.60 21.64
C VAL A 431 28.97 12.93 22.26
N GLN A 432 29.89 13.62 22.91
CA GLN A 432 29.62 14.92 23.53
C GLN A 432 30.27 16.04 22.73
N THR A 433 29.56 17.16 22.61
CA THR A 433 30.18 18.38 22.09
C THR A 433 31.00 19.04 23.17
N ASP A 434 32.21 19.48 22.81
CA ASP A 434 33.20 19.98 23.76
C ASP A 434 34.01 21.14 23.16
N ASN A 435 34.87 21.80 23.95
CA ASN A 435 35.77 22.86 23.49
C ASN A 435 37.27 22.46 23.49
N ILE A 436 37.62 21.21 23.83
CA ILE A 436 39.01 20.74 23.99
C ILE A 436 39.42 19.82 22.82
N GLY A 437 38.62 18.81 22.48
CA GLY A 437 38.83 17.89 21.35
C GLY A 437 38.45 18.51 20.01
N SER A 438 39.19 18.27 18.92
CA SER A 438 38.93 18.92 17.61
C SER A 438 38.82 17.92 16.47
N LYS A 439 38.53 18.38 15.25
CA LYS A 439 38.43 17.52 14.05
C LYS A 439 37.31 16.47 14.18
N VAL A 440 37.55 15.27 13.65
CA VAL A 440 36.59 14.16 13.64
C VAL A 440 36.43 13.54 15.02
N ARG A 441 35.19 13.40 15.48
CA ARG A 441 34.78 12.55 16.62
C ARG A 441 33.74 11.57 16.10
N GLU A 442 34.16 10.31 15.94
CA GLU A 442 33.38 9.31 15.23
C GLU A 442 33.07 8.11 16.10
N VAL A 443 31.80 7.69 16.07
CA VAL A 443 31.35 6.40 16.57
C VAL A 443 30.74 5.60 15.42
N VAL A 444 31.26 4.40 15.23
CA VAL A 444 30.77 3.42 14.25
C VAL A 444 30.24 2.19 14.97
N ASN A 445 28.96 1.88 14.80
CA ASN A 445 28.41 0.57 15.18
C ASN A 445 28.53 -0.40 14.00
N ALA A 446 29.49 -1.32 14.03
CA ALA A 446 29.59 -2.44 13.09
C ALA A 446 29.00 -3.75 13.65
N GLY A 447 28.83 -3.85 14.97
CA GLY A 447 28.19 -4.96 15.67
C GLY A 447 26.67 -4.82 15.77
N THR A 448 26.11 -5.25 16.91
CA THR A 448 24.66 -5.19 17.16
C THR A 448 24.38 -4.42 18.45
N ILE A 449 23.45 -3.46 18.43
CA ILE A 449 22.92 -2.81 19.63
C ILE A 449 21.44 -3.20 19.75
N THR A 450 21.03 -3.77 20.89
CA THR A 450 19.68 -4.31 21.03
C THR A 450 19.13 -4.31 22.46
N ASP A 451 17.81 -4.41 22.60
CA ASP A 451 17.08 -4.56 23.87
C ASP A 451 16.56 -5.99 24.11
N GLU A 452 16.96 -6.97 23.30
CA GLU A 452 16.51 -8.37 23.41
C GLU A 452 16.78 -9.00 24.78
N VAL A 453 17.82 -8.57 25.48
CA VAL A 453 18.14 -9.06 26.83
C VAL A 453 17.00 -8.84 27.82
N GLU A 454 16.13 -7.85 27.59
CA GLU A 454 14.99 -7.55 28.47
C GLU A 454 13.99 -8.72 28.54
N GLU A 455 13.95 -9.61 27.55
CA GLU A 455 13.10 -10.81 27.58
C GLU A 455 13.42 -11.72 28.78
N GLY A 456 14.68 -11.73 29.22
CA GLY A 456 15.20 -12.61 30.28
C GLY A 456 14.92 -12.13 31.72
N TYR A 457 14.52 -10.87 31.93
CA TYR A 457 14.26 -10.32 33.28
C TYR A 457 12.89 -10.78 33.79
N ARG A 458 12.75 -12.07 34.12
CA ARG A 458 11.47 -12.72 34.45
C ARG A 458 11.42 -13.27 35.89
N THR A 459 12.45 -13.01 36.70
CA THR A 459 12.49 -13.37 38.12
C THR A 459 11.48 -12.53 38.92
N ALA A 460 11.29 -12.84 40.20
CA ALA A 460 10.40 -12.08 41.09
C ALA A 460 10.75 -10.59 41.18
N ASP A 461 12.03 -10.24 41.02
CA ASP A 461 12.51 -8.86 41.04
C ASP A 461 12.24 -8.12 39.72
N GLY A 462 11.89 -8.85 38.65
CA GLY A 462 11.64 -8.30 37.32
C GLY A 462 12.82 -7.50 36.77
N LEU A 463 12.51 -6.44 36.03
CA LEU A 463 13.49 -5.44 35.59
C LEU A 463 13.27 -4.18 36.44
N GLY A 464 14.03 -4.02 37.51
CA GLY A 464 13.85 -2.91 38.46
C GLY A 464 12.43 -2.87 39.07
N GLY A 465 11.86 -4.03 39.41
CA GLY A 465 10.49 -4.16 39.91
C GLY A 465 9.40 -4.19 38.83
N LEU A 466 9.73 -4.01 37.54
CA LEU A 466 8.77 -4.10 36.45
C LEU A 466 8.59 -5.54 35.95
N ASN A 467 7.34 -5.99 35.94
CA ASN A 467 6.87 -7.31 35.56
C ASN A 467 6.10 -7.28 34.23
N VAL A 468 6.14 -8.40 33.51
CA VAL A 468 5.52 -8.54 32.19
C VAL A 468 4.08 -9.01 32.32
N GLY A 469 3.15 -8.25 31.74
CA GLY A 469 1.75 -8.62 31.58
C GLY A 469 1.48 -9.53 30.38
N LYS A 470 0.20 -9.72 30.07
CA LYS A 470 -0.32 -10.53 28.94
C LYS A 470 -1.41 -9.77 28.17
N THR A 471 -1.48 -10.00 26.87
CA THR A 471 -2.54 -9.52 25.96
C THR A 471 -2.92 -10.60 24.95
N GLY A 472 -4.06 -10.47 24.27
CA GLY A 472 -4.57 -11.45 23.30
C GLY A 472 -5.64 -12.35 23.92
N GLY A 473 -5.37 -13.65 24.03
CA GLY A 473 -6.31 -14.62 24.60
C GLY A 473 -6.49 -14.52 26.11
N GLN A 474 -5.61 -13.79 26.81
CA GLN A 474 -5.75 -13.38 28.20
C GLN A 474 -5.26 -11.93 28.35
N THR A 475 -5.85 -11.18 29.28
CA THR A 475 -5.46 -9.79 29.55
C THR A 475 -5.02 -9.65 31.00
N VAL A 476 -3.73 -9.38 31.20
CA VAL A 476 -3.12 -9.05 32.48
C VAL A 476 -2.24 -7.83 32.25
N ALA A 477 -2.50 -6.71 32.91
CA ALA A 477 -1.69 -5.52 32.69
C ALA A 477 -0.26 -5.71 33.23
N SER A 478 0.74 -5.22 32.50
CA SER A 478 2.07 -4.98 33.07
C SER A 478 1.96 -3.87 34.12
N ASN A 479 2.72 -3.97 35.22
CA ASN A 479 2.84 -2.84 36.14
C ASN A 479 3.69 -1.71 35.51
N SER A 480 3.57 -0.52 36.08
CA SER A 480 4.26 0.68 35.61
C SER A 480 4.89 1.45 36.76
N THR A 481 5.91 2.23 36.46
CA THR A 481 6.51 3.21 37.35
C THR A 481 6.63 4.56 36.65
N ILE A 482 6.75 5.65 37.42
CA ILE A 482 6.96 7.01 36.89
C ILE A 482 8.41 7.40 37.14
N LEU A 483 9.13 7.76 36.08
CA LEU A 483 10.44 8.36 36.17
C LEU A 483 10.28 9.88 36.25
N ARG A 484 10.66 10.44 37.40
CA ARG A 484 10.45 11.86 37.71
C ARG A 484 11.55 12.75 37.15
N LEU A 485 11.59 12.89 35.83
CA LEU A 485 12.59 13.71 35.13
C LEU A 485 12.41 15.21 35.36
N SER A 486 11.23 15.64 35.81
CA SER A 486 10.93 17.03 36.16
C SER A 486 11.60 17.47 37.46
N GLU A 487 11.98 16.53 38.34
CA GLU A 487 12.73 16.79 39.57
C GLU A 487 14.24 16.98 39.33
N LEU A 488 14.73 16.65 38.12
CA LEU A 488 16.13 16.83 37.75
C LEU A 488 16.47 18.31 37.53
N LYS A 489 17.76 18.65 37.57
CA LYS A 489 18.24 20.03 37.49
C LYS A 489 18.94 20.34 36.16
N GLY A 490 18.98 21.62 35.82
CA GLY A 490 19.76 22.14 34.70
C GLY A 490 19.33 21.57 33.35
N SER A 491 20.29 21.16 32.53
CA SER A 491 20.03 20.62 31.19
C SER A 491 19.23 19.31 31.23
N LEU A 492 19.29 18.55 32.33
CA LEU A 492 18.60 17.27 32.49
C LEU A 492 17.10 17.37 32.81
N THR A 493 16.60 18.53 33.23
CA THR A 493 15.18 18.72 33.53
C THR A 493 14.33 18.37 32.30
N ASN A 494 13.37 17.46 32.46
CA ASN A 494 12.53 16.98 31.36
C ASN A 494 11.10 16.66 31.84
N GLN A 495 10.21 16.26 30.92
CA GLN A 495 8.89 15.77 31.31
C GLN A 495 8.98 14.39 31.95
N ASP A 496 8.20 14.15 33.01
CA ASP A 496 8.08 12.84 33.64
C ASP A 496 7.56 11.81 32.64
N ILE A 497 8.10 10.59 32.73
CA ILE A 497 7.72 9.49 31.83
C ILE A 497 7.20 8.31 32.62
N THR A 498 6.08 7.74 32.18
CA THR A 498 5.59 6.46 32.70
C THR A 498 6.20 5.33 31.89
N VAL A 499 6.80 4.37 32.60
CA VAL A 499 7.48 3.21 32.03
C VAL A 499 6.78 1.95 32.48
N SER A 500 6.51 1.05 31.53
CA SER A 500 6.00 -0.30 31.76
C SER A 500 6.65 -1.24 30.75
N ARG A 501 6.53 -2.55 30.99
CA ARG A 501 7.05 -3.56 30.06
C ARG A 501 5.98 -3.93 29.04
N THR A 502 6.37 -4.09 27.77
CA THR A 502 5.43 -4.60 26.75
C THR A 502 4.89 -5.96 27.19
N PRO A 503 3.57 -6.20 27.11
CA PRO A 503 2.99 -7.48 27.52
C PRO A 503 3.33 -8.59 26.53
N ASP A 504 3.32 -9.84 27.00
CA ASP A 504 3.35 -11.01 26.12
C ASP A 504 2.03 -11.11 25.34
N VAL A 505 2.09 -11.44 24.06
CA VAL A 505 0.90 -11.85 23.30
C VAL A 505 0.69 -13.33 23.53
N VAL A 506 -0.47 -13.72 24.06
CA VAL A 506 -0.79 -15.11 24.40
C VAL A 506 -2.04 -15.64 23.69
N ASP A 507 -2.14 -16.96 23.55
CA ASP A 507 -3.36 -17.64 23.12
C ASP A 507 -4.42 -17.69 24.24
N THR A 508 -5.60 -18.26 23.96
CA THR A 508 -6.69 -18.39 24.95
C THR A 508 -6.34 -19.26 26.16
N LYS A 509 -5.29 -20.09 26.06
CA LYS A 509 -4.77 -20.94 27.14
C LYS A 509 -3.64 -20.25 27.91
N GLY A 510 -3.20 -19.07 27.48
CA GLY A 510 -2.14 -18.30 28.11
C GLY A 510 -0.73 -18.69 27.65
N ASN A 511 -0.59 -19.48 26.59
CA ASN A 511 0.71 -19.79 25.98
C ASN A 511 1.22 -18.57 25.20
N VAL A 512 2.50 -18.22 25.37
CA VAL A 512 3.12 -17.08 24.68
C VAL A 512 3.27 -17.38 23.18
N ILE A 513 2.67 -16.52 22.37
CA ILE A 513 2.82 -16.48 20.91
C ILE A 513 3.95 -15.52 20.54
N THR A 514 3.96 -14.35 21.17
CA THR A 514 4.98 -13.31 20.96
C THR A 514 5.49 -12.84 22.32
N PRO A 515 6.78 -13.05 22.63
CA PRO A 515 7.38 -12.51 23.85
C PRO A 515 7.37 -10.98 23.86
N GLY A 516 6.90 -10.41 24.96
CA GLY A 516 7.09 -9.02 25.36
C GLY A 516 8.26 -8.88 26.34
N GLY A 517 8.24 -7.79 27.11
CA GLY A 517 9.19 -7.53 28.18
C GLY A 517 9.96 -6.22 28.05
N TYR A 518 9.70 -5.37 27.06
CA TYR A 518 10.54 -4.22 26.76
C TYR A 518 10.02 -2.93 27.40
N THR A 519 10.93 -2.10 27.94
CA THR A 519 10.58 -0.84 28.64
C THR A 519 10.54 0.39 27.73
N GLY A 520 11.32 0.38 26.65
CA GLY A 520 11.47 1.54 25.76
C GLY A 520 12.50 2.57 26.22
N TYR A 521 12.46 3.77 25.64
CA TYR A 521 13.37 4.89 25.93
C TYR A 521 14.85 4.54 25.81
N LYS A 522 15.21 3.86 24.70
CA LYS A 522 16.58 3.45 24.41
C LYS A 522 17.17 4.19 23.23
N ILE A 523 18.49 4.35 23.23
CA ILE A 523 19.20 4.94 22.10
C ILE A 523 20.38 4.08 21.65
N GLY A 524 20.53 3.89 20.35
CA GLY A 524 21.72 3.27 19.79
C GLY A 524 22.92 4.20 19.89
N LEU A 525 22.86 5.31 19.15
CA LEU A 525 23.91 6.35 19.11
C LEU A 525 23.30 7.72 19.39
N ILE A 526 23.97 8.55 20.19
CA ILE A 526 23.50 9.92 20.49
C ILE A 526 24.63 10.95 20.47
N LEU A 527 24.31 12.15 19.97
CA LEU A 527 25.12 13.37 20.19
C LEU A 527 24.44 14.24 21.24
N THR A 528 25.17 14.67 22.27
CA THR A 528 24.70 15.53 23.37
C THR A 528 25.60 16.74 23.58
N THR A 529 25.09 17.79 24.25
CA THR A 529 25.91 18.97 24.61
C THR A 529 26.61 18.76 25.95
N GLU A 530 27.93 18.90 25.99
CA GLU A 530 28.66 19.23 27.23
C GLU A 530 29.03 20.71 27.24
N GLU A 531 29.82 21.15 26.26
CA GLU A 531 30.06 22.56 25.95
C GLU A 531 29.65 22.92 24.52
N ASN A 532 29.47 24.22 24.27
CA ASN A 532 29.14 24.72 22.94
C ASN A 532 30.38 24.66 22.04
N ASP A 533 30.37 23.77 21.05
CA ASP A 533 31.40 23.70 20.02
C ASP A 533 30.97 24.48 18.77
N THR A 534 31.74 25.51 18.44
CA THR A 534 31.52 26.37 17.27
C THR A 534 32.66 26.30 16.26
N ARG A 535 33.64 25.42 16.49
CA ARG A 535 34.82 25.31 15.63
C ARG A 535 34.45 24.76 14.26
N THR A 536 35.11 25.30 13.23
CA THR A 536 34.81 24.97 11.83
C THR A 536 35.42 23.66 11.35
N ASP A 537 36.42 23.13 12.07
CA ASP A 537 37.04 21.85 11.80
C ASP A 537 36.40 20.70 12.60
N SER A 538 35.51 20.98 13.56
CA SER A 538 34.78 19.98 14.34
C SER A 538 33.71 19.26 13.53
N ASP A 539 33.81 17.93 13.44
CA ASP A 539 32.87 17.05 12.71
C ASP A 539 32.49 15.83 13.57
N TYR A 540 31.22 15.75 13.96
CA TYR A 540 30.69 14.70 14.81
C TYR A 540 29.99 13.64 13.98
N ARG A 541 30.45 12.38 14.05
CA ARG A 541 30.01 11.31 13.15
C ARG A 541 29.38 10.15 13.93
N LEU A 542 28.16 9.82 13.57
CA LEU A 542 27.38 8.74 14.17
C LEU A 542 26.92 7.80 13.04
N ILE A 543 27.59 6.65 12.94
CA ILE A 543 27.45 5.76 11.79
C ILE A 543 27.02 4.38 12.28
N ASN A 544 25.94 3.86 11.71
CA ASN A 544 25.55 2.46 11.87
C ASN A 544 25.93 1.67 10.62
N GLU A 545 26.91 0.77 10.71
CA GLU A 545 27.26 -0.22 9.68
C GLU A 545 26.63 -1.60 9.95
N GLY A 546 26.34 -1.89 11.23
CA GLY A 546 25.78 -3.15 11.70
C GLY A 546 24.27 -3.07 11.94
N THR A 547 23.81 -3.56 13.09
CA THR A 547 22.39 -3.61 13.44
C THR A 547 22.08 -2.80 14.69
N ILE A 548 21.02 -1.99 14.63
CA ILE A 548 20.36 -1.44 15.82
C ILE A 548 18.94 -1.99 15.84
N LYS A 549 18.51 -2.57 16.96
CA LYS A 549 17.19 -3.23 17.06
C LYS A 549 16.55 -3.00 18.41
N PHE A 550 15.46 -2.24 18.41
CA PHE A 550 14.67 -1.93 19.61
C PHE A 550 13.21 -2.33 19.44
N LYS A 551 12.66 -3.03 20.43
CA LYS A 551 11.25 -3.43 20.49
C LYS A 551 10.45 -2.58 21.49
N GLY A 552 11.11 -1.92 22.44
CA GLY A 552 10.46 -1.02 23.40
C GLY A 552 9.98 0.30 22.79
N LYS A 553 8.89 0.86 23.35
CA LYS A 553 8.31 2.15 22.92
C LYS A 553 9.27 3.33 23.06
N SER A 554 9.01 4.43 22.36
CA SER A 554 9.76 5.68 22.52
C SER A 554 11.27 5.52 22.43
N SER A 555 11.75 4.61 21.57
CA SER A 555 13.19 4.36 21.37
C SER A 555 13.68 5.03 20.08
N ILE A 556 14.99 5.34 20.03
CA ILE A 556 15.60 6.04 18.89
C ILE A 556 16.84 5.29 18.42
N GLY A 557 16.97 5.02 17.11
CA GLY A 557 18.18 4.40 16.58
C GLY A 557 19.39 5.32 16.72
N ILE A 558 19.33 6.50 16.09
CA ILE A 558 20.33 7.57 16.21
C ILE A 558 19.64 8.90 16.52
N GLN A 559 20.05 9.58 17.58
CA GLN A 559 19.52 10.89 18.00
C GLN A 559 20.60 11.97 17.97
N ILE A 560 20.25 13.15 17.47
CA ILE A 560 21.08 14.35 17.59
C ILE A 560 20.39 15.35 18.51
N TYR A 561 20.93 15.56 19.71
CA TYR A 561 20.39 16.48 20.72
C TYR A 561 21.51 17.26 21.42
N ALA A 562 22.13 18.17 20.66
CA ALA A 562 23.11 19.10 21.18
C ALA A 562 22.60 20.56 21.08
N PRO A 563 21.57 20.95 21.88
CA PRO A 563 21.06 22.31 21.84
C PRO A 563 22.18 23.33 22.17
N ASN A 564 22.10 24.50 21.53
CA ASN A 564 23.09 25.61 21.60
C ASN A 564 24.46 25.35 20.98
N SER A 565 24.79 24.10 20.63
CA SER A 565 26.00 23.75 19.89
C SER A 565 25.66 23.52 18.41
N ILE A 566 25.91 24.51 17.55
CA ILE A 566 25.65 24.43 16.10
C ILE A 566 26.77 23.60 15.43
N SER A 567 26.80 22.31 15.74
CA SER A 567 27.86 21.39 15.35
C SER A 567 27.69 20.89 13.91
N GLN A 568 28.81 20.58 13.22
CA GLN A 568 28.77 19.83 11.96
C GLN A 568 28.56 18.35 12.28
N ILE A 569 27.68 17.70 11.52
CA ILE A 569 27.31 16.31 11.79
C ILE A 569 27.34 15.44 10.54
N THR A 570 27.77 14.19 10.72
CA THR A 570 27.58 13.11 9.76
C THR A 570 26.80 11.97 10.41
N VAL A 571 25.53 11.83 10.06
CA VAL A 571 24.66 10.75 10.51
C VAL A 571 24.34 9.83 9.35
N GLN A 572 24.73 8.56 9.47
CA GLN A 572 24.55 7.57 8.40
C GLN A 572 24.09 6.23 8.92
N ASN A 573 23.01 5.70 8.34
CA ASN A 573 22.67 4.28 8.46
C ASN A 573 23.13 3.51 7.21
N ASN A 574 24.31 2.89 7.29
CA ASN A 574 24.85 1.96 6.29
C ASN A 574 24.43 0.50 6.55
N GLY A 575 23.92 0.20 7.75
CA GLY A 575 23.45 -1.11 8.18
C GLY A 575 21.93 -1.22 8.25
N THR A 576 21.42 -1.91 9.29
CA THR A 576 19.97 -2.08 9.51
C THR A 576 19.53 -1.46 10.84
N ILE A 577 18.45 -0.69 10.82
CA ILE A 577 17.76 -0.22 12.02
C ILE A 577 16.36 -0.83 12.06
N ASN A 578 16.01 -1.48 13.17
CA ASN A 578 14.70 -2.11 13.39
C ASN A 578 14.01 -1.48 14.61
N MET A 579 12.88 -0.82 14.38
CA MET A 579 12.07 -0.18 15.42
C MET A 579 10.71 -0.89 15.53
N GLY A 580 10.52 -1.65 16.60
CA GLY A 580 9.30 -2.42 16.88
C GLY A 580 8.38 -1.80 17.94
N GLY A 581 8.83 -0.74 18.62
CA GLY A 581 8.01 0.00 19.58
C GLY A 581 7.10 1.04 18.93
N ILE A 582 6.08 1.48 19.67
CA ILE A 582 5.30 2.68 19.33
C ILE A 582 6.12 3.94 19.62
N GLU A 583 5.81 5.03 18.93
CA GLU A 583 6.39 6.37 19.09
C GLU A 583 7.92 6.37 18.95
N SER A 584 8.46 5.52 18.07
CA SER A 584 9.90 5.27 17.96
C SER A 584 10.49 5.77 16.64
N TYR A 585 11.77 6.13 16.65
CA TYR A 585 12.40 6.81 15.51
C TYR A 585 13.66 6.09 15.05
N GLY A 586 13.83 5.85 13.75
CA GLY A 586 15.07 5.29 13.21
C GLY A 586 16.22 6.31 13.35
N LEU A 587 16.08 7.44 12.64
CA LEU A 587 16.96 8.60 12.74
C LEU A 587 16.14 9.81 13.19
N LYS A 588 16.61 10.53 14.21
CA LYS A 588 15.93 11.73 14.73
C LYS A 588 16.89 12.91 14.88
N LEU A 589 16.53 14.03 14.27
CA LEU A 589 17.16 15.33 14.52
C LEU A 589 16.33 16.09 15.55
N SER A 590 16.91 16.34 16.73
CA SER A 590 16.22 16.92 17.87
C SER A 590 16.77 18.30 18.30
N SER A 591 17.80 18.81 17.64
CA SER A 591 18.36 20.14 17.89
C SER A 591 18.92 20.76 16.61
N ARG A 592 19.18 22.07 16.66
CA ARG A 592 19.88 22.78 15.59
C ARG A 592 21.26 22.19 15.34
N VAL A 593 21.64 22.10 14.07
CA VAL A 593 23.00 21.75 13.61
C VAL A 593 23.47 22.73 12.55
N SER A 594 24.77 22.71 12.26
CA SER A 594 25.35 23.54 11.20
C SER A 594 24.84 23.10 9.83
N GLN A 595 24.50 24.07 8.97
CA GLN A 595 24.23 23.79 7.56
C GLN A 595 25.50 23.28 6.84
N ASN A 596 26.65 23.78 7.28
CA ASN A 596 27.95 23.41 6.72
C ASN A 596 28.25 21.96 7.11
N ASN A 597 28.59 21.15 6.10
CA ASN A 597 28.96 19.75 6.27
C ASN A 597 27.93 18.85 6.97
N MET A 598 26.65 19.25 7.03
CA MET A 598 25.59 18.34 7.47
C MET A 598 25.39 17.20 6.46
N THR A 599 25.39 15.97 6.97
CA THR A 599 24.93 14.74 6.30
C THR A 599 23.96 14.02 7.23
N PHE A 600 22.75 13.71 6.76
CA PHE A 600 21.74 12.99 7.54
C PHE A 600 21.00 11.97 6.66
N GLU A 601 21.51 10.75 6.60
CA GLU A 601 21.18 9.82 5.52
C GLU A 601 20.88 8.39 6.00
N ASN A 602 19.83 7.80 5.44
CA ASN A 602 19.67 6.35 5.44
C ASN A 602 20.26 5.78 4.15
N ASN A 603 21.37 5.06 4.20
CA ASN A 603 22.03 4.44 3.04
C ASN A 603 21.63 2.99 2.81
N ASN A 604 21.02 2.35 3.81
CA ASN A 604 20.58 0.95 3.75
C ASN A 604 19.17 0.80 4.35
N THR A 605 18.94 -0.05 5.34
CA THR A 605 17.57 -0.45 5.69
C THR A 605 17.10 0.12 7.02
N ILE A 606 15.91 0.71 7.04
CA ILE A 606 15.17 1.04 8.27
C ILE A 606 13.81 0.33 8.23
N ASN A 607 13.51 -0.46 9.25
CA ASN A 607 12.22 -1.13 9.40
C ASN A 607 11.46 -0.54 10.59
N ILE A 608 10.27 -0.01 10.31
CA ILE A 608 9.30 0.46 11.29
C ILE A 608 8.16 -0.56 11.37
N SER A 609 7.99 -1.16 12.53
CA SER A 609 7.03 -2.23 12.79
C SER A 609 6.24 -2.04 14.09
N GLY A 610 6.33 -0.85 14.69
CA GLY A 610 5.60 -0.46 15.90
C GLY A 610 4.13 -0.85 15.83
N ALA A 611 3.70 -1.80 16.66
CA ALA A 611 2.34 -2.35 16.68
C ALA A 611 1.52 -1.79 17.86
N GLY A 612 0.25 -1.47 17.62
CA GLY A 612 -0.64 -0.80 18.59
C GLY A 612 -1.67 0.07 17.87
N GLY A 613 -2.46 0.85 18.63
CA GLY A 613 -3.38 1.85 18.08
C GLY A 613 -2.63 2.97 17.34
N ASN A 614 -2.50 4.15 17.94
CA ASN A 614 -1.65 5.22 17.40
C ASN A 614 -0.18 4.88 17.72
N SER A 615 0.57 4.40 16.73
CA SER A 615 1.99 4.10 16.88
C SER A 615 2.86 5.33 16.63
N LEU A 616 2.65 6.07 15.53
CA LEU A 616 3.35 7.34 15.24
C LEU A 616 4.88 7.23 15.12
N SER A 617 5.41 6.02 14.91
CA SER A 617 6.84 5.77 14.73
C SER A 617 7.30 6.23 13.34
N SER A 618 8.55 6.69 13.21
CA SER A 618 9.08 7.14 11.91
C SER A 618 10.47 6.62 11.56
N GLY A 619 10.72 6.36 10.27
CA GLY A 619 12.05 6.00 9.79
C GLY A 619 13.04 7.13 9.98
N ILE A 620 12.71 8.30 9.44
CA ILE A 620 13.45 9.56 9.60
C ILE A 620 12.50 10.62 10.14
N ALA A 621 12.87 11.31 11.21
CA ALA A 621 12.03 12.32 11.86
C ALA A 621 12.77 13.63 12.12
N ILE A 622 12.21 14.71 11.59
CA ILE A 622 12.58 16.10 11.89
C ILE A 622 11.33 16.79 12.44
N LEU A 623 11.32 17.05 13.74
CA LEU A 623 10.15 17.55 14.46
C LEU A 623 10.54 18.80 15.24
N GLU A 624 9.84 19.92 15.03
CA GLU A 624 10.02 21.12 15.83
C GLU A 624 9.79 20.85 17.33
N ASP A 625 10.53 21.57 18.18
CA ASP A 625 10.42 21.50 19.63
C ASP A 625 10.02 22.90 20.15
N GLU A 626 8.98 22.97 20.96
CA GLU A 626 8.46 24.24 21.50
C GLU A 626 9.47 25.00 22.36
N LYS A 627 10.49 24.30 22.89
CA LYS A 627 11.55 24.89 23.71
C LYS A 627 12.72 25.41 22.85
N LEU A 628 12.73 25.11 21.56
CA LEU A 628 13.78 25.48 20.60
C LEU A 628 13.19 26.38 19.51
N THR A 629 13.24 27.69 19.70
CA THR A 629 12.67 28.68 18.77
C THR A 629 13.76 29.54 18.12
N ASP A 630 13.40 30.27 17.06
CA ASP A 630 14.29 31.20 16.35
C ASP A 630 15.61 30.53 15.91
N ALA A 631 16.76 31.06 16.33
CA ALA A 631 18.08 30.54 15.98
C ALA A 631 18.36 29.13 16.55
N ALA A 632 17.65 28.75 17.62
CA ALA A 632 17.75 27.42 18.22
C ALA A 632 16.83 26.39 17.55
N SER A 633 15.87 26.85 16.73
CA SER A 633 14.89 25.97 16.08
C SER A 633 15.52 25.02 15.07
N ILE A 634 14.97 23.80 15.01
CA ILE A 634 15.52 22.70 14.22
C ILE A 634 15.43 23.02 12.72
N ARG A 635 16.52 22.72 12.00
CA ARG A 635 16.62 22.87 10.55
C ARG A 635 17.07 21.57 9.91
N ALA A 636 16.33 21.13 8.89
CA ALA A 636 16.73 20.03 8.04
C ALA A 636 17.64 20.52 6.89
N TYR A 637 17.46 21.76 6.43
CA TYR A 637 18.10 22.36 5.25
C TYR A 637 17.88 21.58 3.94
N THR A 638 17.85 22.31 2.82
CA THR A 638 17.64 21.72 1.49
C THR A 638 18.73 20.70 1.13
N GLY A 639 18.31 19.50 0.75
CA GLY A 639 19.13 18.41 0.23
C GLY A 639 19.94 17.63 1.27
N LYS A 640 19.80 17.91 2.58
CA LYS A 640 20.65 17.30 3.62
C LYS A 640 20.06 16.05 4.27
N VAL A 641 18.72 15.93 4.31
CA VAL A 641 18.02 14.80 4.92
C VAL A 641 17.50 13.86 3.82
N GLN A 642 18.11 12.68 3.69
CA GLN A 642 17.84 11.78 2.56
C GLN A 642 17.63 10.31 2.95
N ASN A 643 16.66 9.66 2.30
CA ASN A 643 16.64 8.21 2.15
C ASN A 643 17.36 7.82 0.85
N LYS A 644 18.55 7.22 1.00
CA LYS A 644 19.37 6.60 -0.04
C LYS A 644 19.34 5.06 -0.02
N GLY A 645 18.52 4.46 0.85
CA GLY A 645 18.32 3.03 0.99
C GLY A 645 16.84 2.63 0.91
N THR A 646 16.41 1.76 1.80
CA THR A 646 15.02 1.27 1.89
C THR A 646 14.43 1.59 3.26
N ILE A 647 13.20 2.11 3.28
CA ILE A 647 12.41 2.25 4.51
C ILE A 647 11.16 1.39 4.39
N ASN A 648 10.98 0.44 5.30
CA ASN A 648 9.77 -0.37 5.38
C ASN A 648 8.90 0.10 6.55
N VAL A 649 7.65 0.42 6.27
CA VAL A 649 6.67 0.94 7.22
C VAL A 649 5.53 -0.06 7.34
N SER A 650 5.33 -0.56 8.56
CA SER A 650 4.35 -1.60 8.89
C SER A 650 3.86 -1.42 10.33
N GLY A 651 2.98 -2.31 10.80
CA GLY A 651 2.50 -2.32 12.18
C GLY A 651 1.23 -1.49 12.40
N GLY A 652 1.16 -0.79 13.53
CA GLY A 652 0.05 0.04 14.01
C GLY A 652 -0.26 1.24 13.13
N GLN A 653 -1.09 2.17 13.62
CA GLN A 653 -1.61 3.28 12.83
C GLN A 653 -0.71 4.52 12.92
N GLY A 654 -0.56 5.26 11.82
CA GLY A 654 0.14 6.54 11.77
C GLY A 654 1.66 6.44 11.72
N ASN A 655 2.24 5.26 11.49
CA ASN A 655 3.68 5.15 11.25
C ASN A 655 4.05 5.84 9.93
N THR A 656 5.20 6.52 9.90
CA THR A 656 5.64 7.29 8.74
C THR A 656 7.01 6.85 8.25
N GLY A 657 7.24 6.78 6.93
CA GLY A 657 8.60 6.54 6.42
C GLY A 657 9.53 7.71 6.75
N MET A 658 9.15 8.91 6.35
CA MET A 658 9.89 10.15 6.63
C MET A 658 8.92 11.29 7.00
N VAL A 659 9.22 12.04 8.06
CA VAL A 659 8.40 13.16 8.54
C VAL A 659 9.21 14.44 8.75
N LEU A 660 8.66 15.57 8.26
CA LEU A 660 9.18 16.92 8.44
C LEU A 660 8.10 17.84 9.01
N ILE A 661 8.34 18.41 10.19
CA ILE A 661 7.48 19.42 10.81
C ILE A 661 8.37 20.56 11.29
N ASN A 662 8.42 21.65 10.51
CA ASN A 662 9.08 22.88 10.88
C ASN A 662 8.57 24.07 10.06
N LYS A 663 8.99 25.29 10.41
CA LYS A 663 8.62 26.53 9.72
C LYS A 663 9.83 27.15 9.00
N ALA A 664 10.37 26.41 8.03
CA ALA A 664 11.48 26.83 7.18
C ALA A 664 11.37 26.22 5.77
N ASN A 665 12.09 26.80 4.81
CA ASN A 665 12.29 26.24 3.47
C ASN A 665 13.29 25.07 3.48
N ASP A 666 12.95 24.03 4.23
CA ASP A 666 13.74 22.81 4.34
C ASP A 666 13.07 21.65 3.60
N ASP A 667 13.81 20.57 3.35
CA ASP A 667 13.26 19.39 2.70
C ASP A 667 13.68 18.06 3.36
N ILE A 668 12.89 17.03 3.04
CA ILE A 668 13.22 15.63 3.24
C ILE A 668 13.03 14.89 1.91
N THR A 669 14.00 14.06 1.51
CA THR A 669 14.01 13.47 0.17
C THR A 669 14.10 11.95 0.18
N ASN A 670 13.18 11.27 -0.50
CA ASN A 670 13.40 9.90 -0.96
C ASN A 670 14.17 9.93 -2.28
N ALA A 671 15.41 9.47 -2.29
CA ALA A 671 16.32 9.63 -3.43
C ALA A 671 15.91 8.77 -4.66
N SER A 672 16.51 9.08 -5.81
CA SER A 672 16.21 8.37 -7.06
C SER A 672 16.55 6.88 -6.98
N GLY A 673 15.63 6.04 -7.46
CA GLY A 673 15.76 4.58 -7.43
C GLY A 673 15.69 3.96 -6.02
N LYS A 674 15.19 4.69 -5.02
CA LYS A 674 15.08 4.24 -3.62
C LYS A 674 13.65 4.04 -3.18
N ASP A 675 13.46 3.14 -2.23
CA ASP A 675 12.14 2.60 -1.92
C ASP A 675 11.67 2.96 -0.51
N ILE A 676 10.43 3.40 -0.41
CA ILE A 676 9.64 3.39 0.81
C ILE A 676 8.48 2.41 0.60
N THR A 677 8.39 1.37 1.41
CA THR A 677 7.31 0.37 1.32
C THR A 677 6.38 0.51 2.51
N ILE A 678 5.08 0.58 2.25
CA ILE A 678 4.04 0.79 3.26
C ILE A 678 3.09 -0.41 3.22
N THR A 679 2.82 -0.98 4.39
CA THR A 679 1.90 -2.11 4.60
C THR A 679 1.02 -1.86 5.83
N GLY A 680 -0.01 -2.68 6.03
CA GLY A 680 -0.89 -2.55 7.19
C GLY A 680 -1.96 -1.47 7.01
N ALA A 681 -2.31 -0.73 8.06
CA ALA A 681 -3.40 0.24 7.99
C ALA A 681 -3.00 1.64 8.48
N LYS A 682 -3.46 2.66 7.76
CA LYS A 682 -3.26 4.09 8.09
C LYS A 682 -1.81 4.52 8.27
N ASN A 683 -0.89 3.89 7.55
CA ASN A 683 0.52 4.26 7.52
C ASN A 683 0.82 5.23 6.39
N ILE A 684 1.88 6.02 6.55
CA ILE A 684 2.23 7.13 5.66
C ILE A 684 3.63 6.91 5.09
N GLY A 685 3.84 7.14 3.79
CA GLY A 685 5.18 7.09 3.19
C GLY A 685 6.01 8.29 3.60
N MET A 686 5.56 9.47 3.19
CA MET A 686 6.19 10.74 3.53
C MET A 686 5.16 11.75 4.02
N ARG A 687 5.47 12.48 5.10
CA ARG A 687 4.61 13.52 5.66
C ARG A 687 5.37 14.82 5.84
N VAL A 688 4.73 15.92 5.46
CA VAL A 688 5.21 17.26 5.79
C VAL A 688 4.08 18.13 6.31
N ASP A 689 4.38 18.84 7.40
CA ASP A 689 3.47 19.79 8.03
C ASP A 689 4.15 21.16 8.12
N LEU A 690 3.40 22.25 7.91
CA LEU A 690 3.89 23.58 8.24
C LEU A 690 3.92 23.70 9.77
N GLY A 691 5.13 23.82 10.33
CA GLY A 691 5.36 24.00 11.75
C GLY A 691 4.85 25.34 12.29
N LYS A 692 4.79 25.43 13.62
CA LYS A 692 4.29 26.58 14.37
C LYS A 692 5.40 27.56 14.73
N TYR A 693 6.59 27.07 15.06
CA TYR A 693 7.64 27.89 15.66
C TYR A 693 8.57 28.49 14.60
N ASP A 694 8.75 29.80 14.65
CA ASP A 694 9.63 30.51 13.72
C ASP A 694 11.07 29.99 13.82
N THR A 695 11.73 30.00 12.68
CA THR A 695 13.16 29.69 12.53
C THR A 695 13.92 30.97 12.16
N ASP A 696 15.22 30.86 11.91
CA ASP A 696 16.02 31.90 11.27
C ASP A 696 15.62 32.17 9.80
N ASP A 697 14.78 31.32 9.19
CA ASP A 697 14.24 31.52 7.83
C ASP A 697 12.96 32.38 7.81
N LYS A 698 12.54 32.96 8.95
CA LYS A 698 11.30 33.76 9.07
C LYS A 698 11.26 35.02 8.18
N ALA A 699 12.40 35.47 7.67
CA ALA A 699 12.49 36.60 6.75
C ALA A 699 12.16 36.20 5.29
N ALA A 700 12.05 34.91 4.98
CA ALA A 700 11.71 34.45 3.63
C ALA A 700 10.33 34.97 3.21
N ALA A 701 10.23 35.39 1.95
CA ALA A 701 8.96 35.86 1.39
C ALA A 701 7.87 34.79 1.44
N ARG A 702 8.26 33.51 1.38
CA ARG A 702 7.40 32.32 1.51
C ARG A 702 8.17 31.23 2.21
N ILE A 703 7.47 30.47 3.06
CA ILE A 703 8.02 29.33 3.80
C ILE A 703 7.31 28.06 3.33
N LEU A 704 8.07 27.17 2.69
CA LEU A 704 7.59 25.97 1.99
C LEU A 704 8.38 24.72 2.41
N PRO A 705 8.19 24.19 3.64
CA PRO A 705 8.77 22.90 4.00
C PRO A 705 8.26 21.82 3.04
N THR A 706 9.17 21.01 2.50
CA THR A 706 8.88 20.14 1.35
C THR A 706 9.25 18.67 1.59
N ALA A 707 8.32 17.75 1.32
CA ALA A 707 8.60 16.32 1.17
C ALA A 707 8.75 15.97 -0.32
N ILE A 708 9.92 15.47 -0.72
CA ILE A 708 10.26 15.20 -2.13
C ILE A 708 10.43 13.70 -2.36
N ASN A 709 9.61 13.12 -3.24
CA ASN A 709 9.84 11.78 -3.75
C ASN A 709 10.51 11.82 -5.12
N ARG A 710 11.70 11.23 -5.23
CA ARG A 710 12.43 10.92 -6.48
C ARG A 710 12.51 9.43 -6.78
N GLY A 711 12.15 8.58 -5.82
CA GLY A 711 12.19 7.12 -5.90
C GLY A 711 10.79 6.50 -6.01
N ASN A 712 10.61 5.35 -5.38
CA ASN A 712 9.32 4.66 -5.31
C ASN A 712 8.73 4.69 -3.90
N ILE A 713 7.44 4.96 -3.80
CA ILE A 713 6.63 4.70 -2.61
C ILE A 713 5.65 3.59 -2.98
N SER A 714 5.79 2.41 -2.40
CA SER A 714 4.93 1.26 -2.67
C SER A 714 3.94 1.04 -1.53
N ILE A 715 2.65 1.16 -1.79
CA ILE A 715 1.58 0.76 -0.87
C ILE A 715 1.17 -0.66 -1.24
N THR A 716 1.43 -1.61 -0.36
CA THR A 716 1.19 -3.04 -0.60
C THR A 716 0.31 -3.58 0.51
N ASP A 717 -0.81 -4.21 0.15
CA ASP A 717 -1.70 -4.92 1.08
C ASP A 717 -2.07 -4.11 2.34
N GLY A 718 -3.19 -3.37 2.26
CA GLY A 718 -3.56 -2.51 3.38
C GLY A 718 -4.79 -1.65 3.18
N GLU A 719 -5.22 -1.04 4.29
CA GLU A 719 -6.39 -0.18 4.36
C GLU A 719 -5.99 1.25 4.76
N GLN A 720 -6.46 2.26 4.01
CA GLN A 720 -6.29 3.67 4.35
C GLN A 720 -4.82 4.16 4.46
N ASN A 721 -3.87 3.46 3.85
CA ASN A 721 -2.48 3.94 3.76
C ASN A 721 -2.36 5.14 2.82
N ILE A 722 -1.42 6.03 3.08
CA ILE A 722 -1.19 7.24 2.31
C ILE A 722 0.25 7.29 1.80
N GLY A 723 0.44 7.54 0.50
CA GLY A 723 1.78 7.66 -0.08
C GLY A 723 2.50 8.91 0.43
N MET A 724 1.90 10.08 0.19
CA MET A 724 2.45 11.38 0.61
C MET A 724 1.37 12.30 1.21
N VAL A 725 1.74 13.07 2.23
CA VAL A 725 0.86 14.00 2.94
C VAL A 725 1.48 15.40 2.98
N ALA A 726 0.67 16.42 2.69
CA ALA A 726 0.94 17.83 2.99
C ALA A 726 -0.15 18.40 3.90
N ASN A 727 0.23 18.92 5.06
CA ASN A 727 -0.70 19.43 6.06
C ASN A 727 -0.33 20.85 6.51
N ASN A 728 -1.36 21.67 6.72
CA ASN A 728 -1.27 22.99 7.32
C ASN A 728 -0.63 24.07 6.44
N SER A 729 -1.04 25.30 6.73
CA SER A 729 -0.63 26.52 6.05
C SER A 729 -0.91 27.75 6.91
N GLU A 730 -0.28 28.85 6.57
CA GLU A 730 -0.42 30.15 7.22
C GLU A 730 -0.29 31.27 6.19
N ASP A 731 -1.02 32.36 6.44
CA ASP A 731 -1.10 33.55 5.61
C ASP A 731 -1.61 33.32 4.18
N THR A 732 -2.21 34.35 3.61
CA THR A 732 -2.57 34.36 2.19
C THR A 732 -1.76 35.41 1.46
N THR A 733 -1.58 35.21 0.16
CA THR A 733 -1.00 36.19 -0.74
C THR A 733 -1.74 36.15 -2.07
N VAL A 734 -1.80 37.28 -2.76
CA VAL A 734 -2.44 37.40 -4.08
C VAL A 734 -1.35 37.34 -5.13
N LEU A 735 -1.42 36.34 -6.01
CA LEU A 735 -0.51 36.21 -7.15
C LEU A 735 -0.75 37.33 -8.16
N ALA A 736 0.21 37.57 -9.05
CA ALA A 736 0.04 38.51 -10.17
C ALA A 736 -1.15 38.16 -11.09
N SER A 737 -1.58 36.90 -11.09
CA SER A 737 -2.80 36.42 -11.76
C SER A 737 -4.10 36.87 -11.08
N GLY A 738 -4.03 37.56 -9.93
CA GLY A 738 -5.17 37.92 -9.08
C GLY A 738 -5.63 36.78 -8.17
N GLU A 739 -5.01 35.61 -8.22
CA GLU A 739 -5.40 34.46 -7.42
C GLU A 739 -4.86 34.53 -5.98
N THR A 740 -5.73 34.40 -4.98
CA THR A 740 -5.34 34.23 -3.57
C THR A 740 -4.86 32.82 -3.30
N VAL A 741 -3.61 32.65 -2.87
CA VAL A 741 -3.02 31.36 -2.48
C VAL A 741 -2.48 31.41 -1.06
N MET A 742 -2.28 30.25 -0.44
CA MET A 742 -1.57 30.17 0.85
C MET A 742 -0.11 30.60 0.66
N LYS A 743 0.34 31.59 1.43
CA LYS A 743 1.69 32.15 1.32
C LYS A 743 2.73 31.16 1.84
N ASN A 744 2.54 30.71 3.09
CA ASN A 744 3.35 29.69 3.76
C ASN A 744 2.54 28.39 3.83
N ARG A 745 3.13 27.26 3.45
CA ARG A 745 2.41 25.98 3.41
C ARG A 745 3.37 24.79 3.29
N ALA A 746 2.93 23.64 3.79
CA ALA A 746 3.59 22.37 3.51
C ALA A 746 3.41 21.96 2.04
N VAL A 747 4.44 21.35 1.44
CA VAL A 747 4.42 20.90 0.05
C VAL A 747 4.90 19.44 -0.07
N ALA A 748 4.07 18.56 -0.60
CA ALA A 748 4.46 17.19 -0.94
C ALA A 748 4.56 17.03 -2.46
N LYS A 749 5.73 16.60 -2.95
CA LYS A 749 6.04 16.59 -4.39
C LYS A 749 6.52 15.21 -4.86
N ASN A 750 5.78 14.62 -5.80
CA ASN A 750 6.18 13.42 -6.52
C ASN A 750 6.82 13.83 -7.86
N GLU A 751 8.15 13.74 -7.97
CA GLU A 751 8.90 14.30 -9.11
C GLU A 751 8.92 13.37 -10.35
N THR A 752 9.39 13.91 -11.47
CA THR A 752 9.60 13.14 -12.70
C THR A 752 10.52 11.94 -12.43
N GLY A 753 10.13 10.77 -12.95
CA GLY A 753 10.83 9.50 -12.72
C GLY A 753 10.48 8.82 -11.39
N ALA A 754 9.81 9.50 -10.47
CA ALA A 754 9.33 8.94 -9.21
C ALA A 754 7.95 8.26 -9.39
N SER A 755 7.66 7.29 -8.52
CA SER A 755 6.39 6.55 -8.56
C SER A 755 5.78 6.37 -7.17
N ILE A 756 4.45 6.51 -7.08
CA ILE A 756 3.62 6.00 -6.01
C ILE A 756 2.85 4.81 -6.57
N LEU A 757 3.07 3.61 -6.02
CA LEU A 757 2.59 2.35 -6.58
C LEU A 757 1.64 1.66 -5.60
N PHE A 758 0.40 1.42 -6.01
CA PHE A 758 -0.53 0.53 -5.31
C PHE A 758 -0.35 -0.88 -5.84
N LYS A 759 0.02 -1.79 -4.95
CA LYS A 759 0.25 -3.21 -5.24
C LYS A 759 -0.82 -4.05 -4.53
N ASN A 760 -1.18 -5.16 -5.17
CA ASN A 760 -2.12 -6.15 -4.63
C ASN A 760 -3.47 -5.52 -4.21
N ILE A 761 -3.98 -5.87 -3.03
CA ILE A 761 -5.26 -5.38 -2.49
C ILE A 761 -4.99 -4.13 -1.65
N SER A 762 -5.08 -2.96 -2.27
CA SER A 762 -5.12 -1.67 -1.56
C SER A 762 -6.58 -1.21 -1.44
N LYS A 763 -7.03 -0.98 -0.19
CA LYS A 763 -8.40 -0.53 0.11
C LYS A 763 -8.38 0.87 0.68
N LYS A 764 -9.20 1.78 0.15
CA LYS A 764 -9.30 3.17 0.64
C LYS A 764 -7.94 3.90 0.73
N ALA A 765 -6.95 3.43 -0.02
CA ALA A 765 -5.59 3.97 0.03
C ALA A 765 -5.54 5.27 -0.78
N ILE A 766 -4.63 6.17 -0.40
CA ILE A 766 -4.49 7.49 -1.02
C ILE A 766 -3.06 7.65 -1.53
N GLY A 767 -2.90 8.12 -2.76
CA GLY A 767 -1.59 8.37 -3.35
C GLY A 767 -0.97 9.61 -2.71
N MET A 768 -1.65 10.75 -2.88
CA MET A 768 -1.28 12.03 -2.30
C MET A 768 -2.47 12.70 -1.62
N PHE A 769 -2.25 13.27 -0.43
CA PHE A 769 -3.29 13.87 0.40
C PHE A 769 -2.89 15.28 0.85
N ALA A 770 -3.79 16.26 0.68
CA ALA A 770 -3.61 17.62 1.15
C ALA A 770 -4.77 18.07 2.05
N GLU A 771 -4.45 18.65 3.22
CA GLU A 771 -5.44 19.26 4.11
C GLU A 771 -4.93 20.56 4.75
N LYS A 772 -5.87 21.36 5.30
CA LYS A 772 -5.56 22.61 6.03
C LYS A 772 -4.64 23.56 5.26
N GLY A 773 -4.79 23.61 3.95
CA GLY A 773 -4.03 24.45 3.04
C GLY A 773 -2.62 23.99 2.65
N GLY A 774 -2.27 22.74 2.95
CA GLY A 774 -1.13 22.07 2.32
C GLY A 774 -1.30 21.93 0.79
N GLU A 775 -0.18 21.68 0.09
CA GLU A 775 -0.12 21.53 -1.37
C GLU A 775 0.50 20.19 -1.79
N ILE A 776 -0.16 19.49 -2.71
CA ILE A 776 0.34 18.26 -3.34
C ILE A 776 0.63 18.47 -4.83
N ILE A 777 1.80 18.02 -5.30
CA ILE A 777 2.23 18.21 -6.69
C ILE A 777 2.67 16.85 -7.28
N ASN A 778 1.95 16.37 -8.28
CA ASN A 778 2.31 15.18 -9.04
C ASN A 778 2.88 15.54 -10.42
N ILE A 779 4.16 15.22 -10.61
CA ILE A 779 4.88 15.29 -11.91
C ILE A 779 5.37 13.89 -12.32
N GLY A 780 5.49 12.98 -11.35
CA GLY A 780 5.81 11.57 -11.54
C GLY A 780 4.59 10.70 -11.87
N ALA A 781 4.62 9.45 -11.41
CA ALA A 781 3.55 8.49 -11.62
C ALA A 781 2.84 8.12 -10.31
N ILE A 782 1.52 7.97 -10.36
CA ILE A 782 0.68 7.34 -9.34
C ILE A 782 -0.04 6.20 -10.03
N LYS A 783 0.29 4.95 -9.73
CA LYS A 783 -0.20 3.78 -10.48
C LYS A 783 -0.70 2.67 -9.60
N GLY A 784 -1.75 2.01 -10.05
CA GLY A 784 -2.18 0.71 -9.53
C GLY A 784 -3.02 0.01 -10.59
N ASN A 785 -2.43 -1.03 -11.18
CA ASN A 785 -2.96 -1.68 -12.39
C ASN A 785 -3.64 -3.03 -12.10
N SER A 786 -3.89 -3.35 -10.83
CA SER A 786 -4.57 -4.56 -10.43
C SER A 786 -6.07 -4.32 -10.31
N ALA A 787 -6.91 -5.17 -10.91
CA ALA A 787 -8.37 -5.11 -10.73
C ALA A 787 -8.83 -5.27 -9.25
N SER A 788 -7.90 -5.57 -8.34
CA SER A 788 -8.14 -5.71 -6.90
C SER A 788 -8.08 -4.42 -6.09
N LEU A 789 -7.79 -3.25 -6.70
CA LEU A 789 -7.94 -1.99 -5.97
C LEU A 789 -9.41 -1.76 -5.62
N GLU A 790 -9.66 -1.27 -4.41
CA GLU A 790 -11.00 -0.98 -3.93
C GLU A 790 -11.00 0.39 -3.26
N GLU A 791 -11.83 1.32 -3.75
CA GLU A 791 -12.00 2.66 -3.16
C GLU A 791 -10.66 3.45 -3.04
N THR A 792 -9.66 3.09 -3.84
CA THR A 792 -8.34 3.72 -3.84
C THR A 792 -8.37 5.02 -4.63
N ILE A 793 -7.69 6.05 -4.10
CA ILE A 793 -7.71 7.40 -4.66
C ILE A 793 -6.28 7.84 -5.01
N GLY A 794 -6.10 8.43 -6.19
CA GLY A 794 -4.80 8.95 -6.63
C GLY A 794 -4.42 10.22 -5.88
N MET A 795 -5.25 11.25 -5.96
CA MET A 795 -5.06 12.52 -5.26
C MET A 795 -6.33 12.93 -4.51
N VAL A 796 -6.18 13.39 -3.27
CA VAL A 796 -7.25 13.94 -2.43
C VAL A 796 -6.89 15.35 -2.01
N ILE A 797 -7.75 16.31 -2.37
CA ILE A 797 -7.62 17.71 -1.99
C ILE A 797 -8.83 18.06 -1.11
N GLN A 798 -8.58 18.27 0.19
CA GLN A 798 -9.64 18.52 1.16
C GLN A 798 -10.26 19.91 1.03
N PRO A 799 -11.49 20.10 1.56
CA PRO A 799 -12.15 21.39 1.54
C PRO A 799 -11.44 22.42 2.41
N LYS A 800 -11.85 23.68 2.20
CA LYS A 800 -11.41 24.82 3.01
C LYS A 800 -11.66 24.56 4.50
N ASP A 801 -10.64 24.80 5.31
CA ASP A 801 -10.70 24.82 6.77
C ASP A 801 -10.42 26.25 7.27
N GLY A 802 -11.49 26.97 7.68
CA GLY A 802 -11.40 28.39 8.00
C GLY A 802 -10.98 29.23 6.79
N THR A 803 -9.76 29.79 6.82
CA THR A 803 -9.14 30.53 5.70
C THR A 803 -8.21 29.67 4.85
N LYS A 804 -7.89 28.44 5.30
CA LYS A 804 -6.87 27.58 4.70
C LYS A 804 -7.50 26.72 3.62
N ILE A 805 -7.01 26.81 2.39
CA ILE A 805 -7.55 26.08 1.22
C ILE A 805 -6.47 25.15 0.69
N ALA A 806 -6.73 23.84 0.68
CA ALA A 806 -5.78 22.85 0.18
C ALA A 806 -5.67 22.90 -1.35
N ASN A 807 -4.47 22.61 -1.86
CA ASN A 807 -4.14 22.72 -3.28
C ASN A 807 -3.57 21.42 -3.83
N GLY A 808 -3.91 21.11 -5.08
CA GLY A 808 -3.34 19.99 -5.82
C GLY A 808 -3.00 20.35 -7.27
N THR A 809 -1.84 19.90 -7.76
CA THR A 809 -1.44 20.05 -9.16
C THR A 809 -1.04 18.72 -9.77
N ASN A 810 -1.55 18.41 -10.96
CA ASN A 810 -1.13 17.25 -11.74
C ASN A 810 -0.55 17.65 -13.11
N SER A 811 0.66 17.20 -13.37
CA SER A 811 1.31 17.19 -14.69
C SER A 811 1.93 15.83 -15.05
N GLY A 812 1.88 14.88 -14.11
CA GLY A 812 2.32 13.50 -14.26
C GLY A 812 1.19 12.54 -14.65
N THR A 813 1.43 11.25 -14.42
CA THR A 813 0.47 10.17 -14.73
C THR A 813 -0.24 9.70 -13.46
N ILE A 814 -1.55 9.56 -13.53
CA ILE A 814 -2.38 8.81 -12.59
C ILE A 814 -3.03 7.67 -13.37
N GLU A 815 -2.81 6.41 -13.00
CA GLU A 815 -3.41 5.24 -13.65
C GLU A 815 -3.91 4.25 -12.59
N LEU A 816 -5.22 4.19 -12.38
CA LEU A 816 -5.83 3.32 -11.37
C LEU A 816 -6.86 2.38 -12.00
N LYS A 817 -6.74 1.08 -11.74
CA LYS A 817 -7.70 0.07 -12.19
C LYS A 817 -8.26 -0.65 -10.98
N GLY A 818 -9.57 -0.85 -10.91
CA GLY A 818 -10.23 -1.49 -9.78
C GLY A 818 -11.66 -1.03 -9.59
N LYS A 819 -12.24 -1.34 -8.44
CA LYS A 819 -13.62 -1.02 -8.10
C LYS A 819 -13.70 0.28 -7.31
N LYS A 820 -14.59 1.20 -7.71
CA LYS A 820 -14.79 2.50 -7.07
C LYS A 820 -13.49 3.33 -6.92
N VAL A 821 -12.50 3.15 -7.81
CA VAL A 821 -11.26 3.92 -7.72
C VAL A 821 -11.47 5.34 -8.22
N VAL A 822 -10.78 6.32 -7.63
CA VAL A 822 -10.90 7.73 -8.03
C VAL A 822 -9.53 8.28 -8.42
N GLY A 823 -9.40 8.83 -9.63
CA GLY A 823 -8.14 9.43 -10.06
C GLY A 823 -7.81 10.67 -9.22
N VAL A 824 -8.70 11.65 -9.26
CA VAL A 824 -8.63 12.87 -8.46
C VAL A 824 -9.96 13.11 -7.76
N TYR A 825 -9.90 13.31 -6.44
CA TYR A 825 -11.01 13.73 -5.60
C TYR A 825 -10.75 15.16 -5.12
N ASN A 826 -11.47 16.14 -5.66
CA ASN A 826 -11.24 17.56 -5.38
C ASN A 826 -12.40 18.20 -4.58
N GLN A 827 -12.06 18.74 -3.42
CA GLN A 827 -12.91 19.62 -2.63
C GLN A 827 -12.20 20.95 -2.30
N GLY A 828 -10.98 21.19 -2.80
CA GLY A 828 -10.23 22.44 -2.62
C GLY A 828 -9.90 23.08 -3.97
N LYS A 829 -8.63 23.39 -4.21
CA LYS A 829 -8.11 23.92 -5.49
C LYS A 829 -7.37 22.83 -6.26
N PHE A 830 -7.74 22.61 -7.51
CA PHE A 830 -7.05 21.65 -8.36
C PHE A 830 -6.73 22.20 -9.75
N ASP A 831 -5.49 22.02 -10.19
CA ASP A 831 -4.99 22.32 -11.53
C ASP A 831 -4.36 21.09 -12.19
N MET A 832 -4.83 20.75 -13.39
CA MET A 832 -4.15 19.82 -14.29
C MET A 832 -3.50 20.59 -15.44
N THR A 833 -2.18 20.70 -15.39
CA THR A 833 -1.35 21.48 -16.34
C THR A 833 -0.72 20.61 -17.44
N GLY A 834 -0.92 19.29 -17.38
CA GLY A 834 -0.42 18.32 -18.34
C GLY A 834 -0.67 16.89 -17.86
N GLY A 835 0.10 15.94 -18.40
CA GLY A 835 0.05 14.54 -17.95
C GLY A 835 -1.24 13.81 -18.29
N SER A 836 -1.57 12.77 -17.52
CA SER A 836 -2.70 11.89 -17.80
C SER A 836 -3.40 11.41 -16.52
N VAL A 837 -4.73 11.28 -16.56
CA VAL A 837 -5.52 10.59 -15.54
C VAL A 837 -6.32 9.48 -16.21
N LEU A 838 -6.05 8.22 -15.85
CA LEU A 838 -6.77 7.05 -16.32
C LEU A 838 -7.38 6.31 -15.13
N THR A 839 -8.67 6.05 -15.19
CA THR A 839 -9.32 5.11 -14.28
C THR A 839 -10.07 4.01 -15.03
N SER A 840 -10.06 2.80 -14.48
CA SER A 840 -10.77 1.66 -15.05
C SER A 840 -11.50 0.84 -14.00
N GLY A 841 -12.73 0.43 -14.30
CA GLY A 841 -13.53 -0.52 -13.51
C GLY A 841 -14.84 0.04 -12.97
N GLU A 842 -15.64 -0.85 -12.39
CA GLU A 842 -17.00 -0.57 -11.92
C GLU A 842 -17.04 0.61 -10.93
N LYS A 843 -17.89 1.61 -11.20
CA LYS A 843 -18.13 2.79 -10.33
C LYS A 843 -16.88 3.65 -10.08
N SER A 844 -15.85 3.47 -10.89
CA SER A 844 -14.62 4.26 -10.79
C SER A 844 -14.80 5.63 -11.45
N ILE A 845 -14.08 6.65 -11.01
CA ILE A 845 -14.22 8.03 -11.50
C ILE A 845 -12.84 8.60 -11.81
N SER A 846 -12.61 9.13 -13.01
CA SER A 846 -11.30 9.73 -13.34
C SER A 846 -11.11 11.06 -12.60
N MET A 847 -12.10 11.95 -12.72
CA MET A 847 -12.12 13.25 -12.05
C MET A 847 -13.44 13.47 -11.33
N TYR A 848 -13.39 13.60 -10.00
CA TYR A 848 -14.51 14.00 -9.17
C TYR A 848 -14.23 15.35 -8.53
N ALA A 849 -15.17 16.28 -8.65
CA ALA A 849 -15.17 17.52 -7.88
C ALA A 849 -16.58 17.86 -7.44
N ASN A 850 -16.70 18.52 -6.29
CA ASN A 850 -18.00 18.93 -5.78
C ASN A 850 -18.07 20.39 -5.33
N ASN A 851 -19.23 20.84 -4.88
CA ASN A 851 -19.49 22.23 -4.50
C ASN A 851 -18.65 22.79 -3.33
N LYS A 852 -17.82 21.96 -2.68
CA LYS A 852 -16.84 22.45 -1.70
C LYS A 852 -15.56 22.94 -2.37
N SER A 853 -15.29 22.52 -3.60
CA SER A 853 -14.12 22.96 -4.38
C SER A 853 -14.18 24.45 -4.65
N ASP A 854 -13.04 25.13 -4.52
CA ASP A 854 -12.89 26.52 -4.96
C ASP A 854 -12.81 26.58 -6.49
N TYR A 855 -12.01 25.70 -7.09
CA TYR A 855 -12.05 25.44 -8.53
C TYR A 855 -11.45 24.07 -8.89
N THR A 856 -11.80 23.61 -10.09
CA THR A 856 -11.17 22.48 -10.78
C THR A 856 -10.83 22.91 -12.20
N LYS A 857 -9.55 23.09 -12.51
CA LYS A 857 -9.07 23.53 -13.83
C LYS A 857 -8.28 22.42 -14.50
N ILE A 858 -8.67 22.07 -15.72
CA ILE A 858 -8.00 21.05 -16.55
C ILE A 858 -7.51 21.77 -17.80
N SER A 859 -6.34 22.39 -17.71
CA SER A 859 -5.79 23.23 -18.77
C SER A 859 -5.22 22.40 -19.92
N LYS A 860 -4.59 21.26 -19.63
CA LYS A 860 -3.91 20.40 -20.62
C LYS A 860 -3.82 18.95 -20.12
N GLY A 861 -3.52 18.02 -21.02
CA GLY A 861 -3.24 16.61 -20.73
C GLY A 861 -4.33 15.68 -21.28
N SER A 862 -4.47 14.49 -20.68
CA SER A 862 -5.47 13.51 -21.11
C SER A 862 -6.25 12.92 -19.94
N ILE A 863 -7.57 12.78 -20.08
CA ILE A 863 -8.43 12.09 -19.11
C ILE A 863 -9.09 10.90 -19.81
N THR A 864 -8.96 9.71 -19.23
CA THR A 864 -9.45 8.45 -19.80
C THR A 864 -10.23 7.65 -18.76
N ALA A 865 -11.48 7.34 -19.07
CA ALA A 865 -12.29 6.37 -18.34
C ALA A 865 -12.44 5.08 -19.13
N GLU A 866 -12.30 3.92 -18.47
CA GLU A 866 -12.42 2.61 -19.11
C GLU A 866 -13.25 1.60 -18.31
N GLY A 867 -13.89 0.65 -18.99
CA GLY A 867 -14.46 -0.55 -18.38
C GLY A 867 -15.46 -0.30 -17.24
N GLY A 868 -16.43 0.58 -17.44
CA GLY A 868 -17.47 0.89 -16.44
C GLY A 868 -17.18 2.13 -15.57
N ALA A 869 -16.12 2.87 -15.88
CA ALA A 869 -15.74 4.09 -15.18
C ALA A 869 -16.47 5.34 -15.73
N LEU A 870 -16.51 6.38 -14.91
CA LEU A 870 -16.98 7.72 -15.24
C LEU A 870 -15.78 8.65 -15.46
N GLY A 871 -15.73 9.36 -16.57
CA GLY A 871 -14.67 10.32 -16.87
C GLY A 871 -14.69 11.52 -15.94
N LEU A 872 -15.67 12.41 -16.15
CA LEU A 872 -15.79 13.67 -15.43
C LEU A 872 -17.11 13.72 -14.65
N PHE A 873 -17.01 13.90 -13.34
CA PHE A 873 -18.16 14.10 -12.46
C PHE A 873 -18.09 15.47 -11.77
N ALA A 874 -18.88 16.42 -12.28
CA ALA A 874 -19.10 17.72 -11.63
C ALA A 874 -20.34 17.65 -10.72
N ASP A 875 -20.12 17.51 -9.42
CA ASP A 875 -21.17 17.37 -8.39
C ASP A 875 -21.54 18.75 -7.81
N ASN A 876 -22.52 19.42 -8.42
CA ASN A 876 -22.94 20.79 -8.07
C ASN A 876 -21.77 21.81 -8.09
N THR A 877 -20.83 21.64 -9.03
CA THR A 877 -19.66 22.51 -9.21
C THR A 877 -19.39 22.76 -10.70
N THR A 878 -18.43 23.63 -11.01
CA THR A 878 -17.96 23.88 -12.37
C THR A 878 -16.54 23.37 -12.55
N MET A 879 -16.31 22.55 -13.58
CA MET A 879 -14.97 22.19 -14.04
C MET A 879 -14.59 23.02 -15.26
N GLU A 880 -13.40 23.61 -15.27
CA GLU A 880 -12.89 24.38 -16.40
C GLU A 880 -12.03 23.51 -17.32
N LEU A 881 -12.35 23.49 -18.61
CA LEU A 881 -11.66 22.70 -19.63
C LEU A 881 -10.92 23.64 -20.58
N GLY A 882 -9.59 23.47 -20.65
CA GLY A 882 -8.68 24.29 -21.43
C GLY A 882 -8.12 25.49 -20.66
N ALA A 883 -6.94 25.95 -21.10
CA ALA A 883 -6.31 27.14 -20.56
C ALA A 883 -7.11 28.40 -20.89
N SER A 884 -7.19 29.34 -19.95
CA SER A 884 -7.89 30.62 -20.13
C SER A 884 -7.26 31.53 -21.18
N THR A 885 -5.99 31.27 -21.52
CA THR A 885 -5.23 31.95 -22.58
C THR A 885 -4.48 30.91 -23.42
N GLY A 886 -4.09 31.27 -24.65
CA GLY A 886 -3.38 30.37 -25.56
C GLY A 886 -4.29 29.36 -26.26
N THR A 887 -3.78 28.14 -26.50
CA THR A 887 -4.49 27.05 -27.20
C THR A 887 -4.43 25.70 -26.47
N ASP A 888 -3.88 25.67 -25.27
CA ASP A 888 -3.75 24.43 -24.50
C ASP A 888 -5.13 23.91 -24.07
N ALA A 889 -5.38 22.63 -24.38
CA ALA A 889 -6.63 21.94 -24.08
C ALA A 889 -6.39 20.48 -23.69
N PRO A 890 -7.23 19.89 -22.82
CA PRO A 890 -7.21 18.47 -22.56
C PRO A 890 -7.81 17.64 -23.70
N THR A 891 -7.36 16.39 -23.79
CA THR A 891 -8.01 15.33 -24.58
C THR A 891 -8.80 14.43 -23.63
N LEU A 892 -10.01 14.07 -24.03
CA LEU A 892 -10.91 13.26 -23.23
C LEU A 892 -11.17 11.93 -23.94
N LYS A 893 -11.28 10.84 -23.19
CA LYS A 893 -11.57 9.52 -23.76
C LYS A 893 -12.47 8.69 -22.84
N ALA A 894 -13.47 8.05 -23.43
CA ALA A 894 -14.26 7.01 -22.79
C ALA A 894 -14.16 5.73 -23.62
N ASN A 895 -13.82 4.61 -22.97
CA ASN A 895 -13.53 3.34 -23.63
C ASN A 895 -14.27 2.17 -22.99
N GLY A 896 -15.03 1.43 -23.79
CA GLY A 896 -15.68 0.19 -23.35
C GLY A 896 -17.12 0.38 -22.85
N LEU A 897 -17.85 -0.73 -22.82
CA LEU A 897 -19.23 -0.80 -22.35
C LEU A 897 -19.36 -0.35 -20.89
N GLY A 898 -20.47 0.32 -20.58
CA GLY A 898 -20.76 0.84 -19.23
C GLY A 898 -19.92 2.05 -18.84
N THR A 899 -19.03 2.55 -19.70
CA THR A 899 -18.23 3.75 -19.44
C THR A 899 -18.98 5.01 -19.88
N LEU A 900 -18.99 6.04 -19.03
CA LEU A 900 -19.61 7.35 -19.31
C LEU A 900 -18.56 8.45 -19.28
N LEU A 901 -18.58 9.39 -20.24
CA LEU A 901 -17.63 10.49 -20.23
C LEU A 901 -18.03 11.64 -19.31
N PHE A 902 -19.27 12.15 -19.43
CA PHE A 902 -19.73 13.32 -18.68
C PHE A 902 -20.92 12.98 -17.78
N TYR A 903 -20.87 13.43 -16.52
CA TYR A 903 -21.97 13.35 -15.57
C TYR A 903 -22.05 14.59 -14.69
N ASN A 904 -23.25 15.13 -14.51
CA ASN A 904 -23.48 16.40 -13.81
C ASN A 904 -24.73 16.42 -12.90
N TYR A 905 -25.23 15.25 -12.52
CA TYR A 905 -26.38 15.10 -11.64
C TYR A 905 -25.95 14.92 -10.18
N THR A 906 -26.68 15.55 -9.26
CA THR A 906 -26.54 15.34 -7.80
C THR A 906 -27.68 14.51 -7.21
N SER A 907 -28.73 14.26 -8.00
CA SER A 907 -29.89 13.43 -7.69
C SER A 907 -30.75 13.26 -8.97
N THR A 908 -31.90 13.95 -9.05
CA THR A 908 -32.77 14.00 -10.23
C THR A 908 -32.50 15.20 -11.14
N ASN A 909 -31.81 16.23 -10.64
CA ASN A 909 -31.56 17.47 -11.38
C ASN A 909 -30.08 17.62 -11.78
N PRO A 910 -29.79 17.98 -13.05
CA PRO A 910 -28.45 18.36 -13.47
C PRO A 910 -28.10 19.73 -12.87
N SER A 911 -26.91 19.85 -12.27
CA SER A 911 -26.43 21.11 -11.67
C SER A 911 -24.94 21.37 -11.88
N GLY A 912 -24.15 20.32 -12.11
CA GLY A 912 -22.75 20.48 -12.49
C GLY A 912 -22.59 21.08 -13.89
N LYS A 913 -21.47 21.77 -14.08
CA LYS A 913 -21.13 22.45 -15.35
C LYS A 913 -19.69 22.16 -15.79
N PHE A 914 -19.47 22.21 -17.10
CA PHE A 914 -18.19 22.10 -17.77
C PHE A 914 -17.95 23.38 -18.59
N LYS A 915 -17.14 24.29 -18.07
CA LYS A 915 -16.80 25.55 -18.74
C LYS A 915 -15.73 25.31 -19.80
N LEU A 916 -16.02 25.65 -21.05
CA LEU A 916 -15.08 25.53 -22.17
C LEU A 916 -14.30 26.84 -22.31
N ASN A 917 -13.00 26.80 -21.98
CA ASN A 917 -12.06 27.89 -22.27
C ASN A 917 -11.42 27.72 -23.65
N GLN A 918 -11.32 26.48 -24.14
CA GLN A 918 -10.77 26.13 -25.45
C GLN A 918 -11.64 25.09 -26.17
N ASP A 919 -11.31 24.81 -27.43
CA ASP A 919 -11.88 23.66 -28.14
C ASP A 919 -11.36 22.37 -27.51
N ILE A 920 -12.27 21.48 -27.14
CA ILE A 920 -11.95 20.23 -26.44
C ILE A 920 -12.23 19.06 -27.37
N SER A 921 -11.34 18.06 -27.41
CA SER A 921 -11.54 16.83 -28.18
C SER A 921 -11.92 15.67 -27.26
N ALA A 922 -12.93 14.90 -27.64
CA ALA A 922 -13.41 13.75 -26.90
C ALA A 922 -13.58 12.53 -27.81
N ASP A 923 -12.89 11.43 -27.48
CA ASP A 923 -13.02 10.14 -28.17
C ASP A 923 -13.90 9.18 -27.37
N ILE A 924 -14.98 8.71 -27.99
CA ILE A 924 -15.91 7.72 -27.42
C ILE A 924 -15.77 6.44 -28.23
N VAL A 925 -15.23 5.39 -27.61
CA VAL A 925 -14.88 4.15 -28.32
C VAL A 925 -15.34 2.90 -27.61
N ASN A 926 -15.45 1.81 -28.37
CA ASN A 926 -15.73 0.45 -27.91
C ASN A 926 -17.02 0.32 -27.09
N GLY A 927 -18.06 1.10 -27.44
CA GLY A 927 -19.37 1.01 -26.79
C GLY A 927 -19.56 1.92 -25.58
N ALA A 928 -18.64 2.85 -25.34
CA ALA A 928 -18.81 3.88 -24.32
C ALA A 928 -19.92 4.88 -24.67
N THR A 929 -20.36 5.65 -23.67
CA THR A 929 -21.40 6.67 -23.78
C THR A 929 -20.83 8.06 -23.55
N ALA A 930 -21.21 9.04 -24.38
CA ALA A 930 -20.81 10.44 -24.19
C ALA A 930 -21.65 11.13 -23.11
N PHE A 931 -22.98 11.09 -23.27
CA PHE A 931 -23.93 11.83 -22.44
C PHE A 931 -25.03 10.93 -21.90
N TYR A 932 -25.40 11.17 -20.64
CA TYR A 932 -26.47 10.47 -19.94
C TYR A 932 -27.48 11.47 -19.38
N TYR A 933 -28.76 11.20 -19.59
CA TYR A 933 -29.86 12.00 -19.08
C TYR A 933 -30.92 11.14 -18.41
N LYS A 934 -31.29 11.56 -17.20
CA LYS A 934 -32.43 11.04 -16.47
C LYS A 934 -33.65 11.92 -16.72
N ASP A 935 -34.82 11.29 -16.91
CA ASP A 935 -36.16 11.88 -17.01
C ASP A 935 -36.26 13.14 -17.90
N SER A 936 -36.79 12.97 -19.11
CA SER A 936 -37.21 13.97 -20.11
C SER A 936 -36.52 13.74 -21.45
N ALA A 937 -37.30 13.61 -22.52
CA ALA A 937 -36.76 13.53 -23.87
C ALA A 937 -37.64 14.27 -24.89
N THR A 938 -37.43 15.59 -25.04
CA THR A 938 -37.71 16.29 -26.30
C THR A 938 -36.39 16.74 -26.92
N SER A 939 -36.36 16.92 -28.24
CA SER A 939 -35.24 17.50 -28.97
C SER A 939 -34.81 18.88 -28.44
N ALA A 940 -35.78 19.75 -28.11
CA ALA A 940 -35.51 21.09 -27.56
C ALA A 940 -34.85 21.04 -26.18
N LEU A 941 -35.24 20.08 -25.34
CA LEU A 941 -34.66 19.91 -24.01
C LEU A 941 -33.23 19.37 -24.06
N ILE A 942 -32.85 18.57 -25.06
CA ILE A 942 -31.48 18.05 -25.20
C ILE A 942 -30.49 19.20 -25.49
N SER A 943 -30.79 20.05 -26.48
CA SER A 943 -29.96 21.22 -26.79
C SER A 943 -29.79 22.15 -25.58
N GLN A 944 -30.88 22.41 -24.86
CA GLN A 944 -30.83 23.23 -23.64
C GLN A 944 -29.97 22.59 -22.55
N ARG A 945 -30.14 21.28 -22.30
CA ARG A 945 -29.33 20.55 -21.30
C ARG A 945 -27.86 20.55 -21.64
N LEU A 946 -27.49 20.43 -22.91
CA LEU A 946 -26.09 20.56 -23.34
C LEU A 946 -25.59 21.99 -23.15
N ASN A 947 -26.38 23.00 -23.48
CA ASN A 947 -26.00 24.40 -23.24
C ASN A 947 -25.79 24.68 -21.75
N ASP A 948 -26.66 24.15 -20.88
CA ASP A 948 -26.55 24.29 -19.43
C ASP A 948 -25.32 23.52 -18.89
N MET A 949 -25.15 22.27 -19.31
CA MET A 949 -24.01 21.42 -18.97
C MET A 949 -22.68 22.07 -19.39
N PHE A 950 -22.63 22.71 -20.56
CA PHE A 950 -21.43 23.37 -21.09
C PHE A 950 -21.42 24.88 -20.89
N ALA A 951 -22.16 25.38 -19.89
CA ALA A 951 -22.16 26.78 -19.43
C ALA A 951 -22.22 27.83 -20.55
N ASP A 952 -23.07 27.60 -21.57
CA ASP A 952 -23.12 28.38 -22.82
C ASP A 952 -23.24 29.89 -22.59
N THR A 953 -24.15 30.29 -21.71
CA THR A 953 -24.47 31.69 -21.40
C THR A 953 -23.87 32.18 -20.08
N THR A 954 -23.32 31.27 -19.27
CA THR A 954 -22.94 31.56 -17.87
C THR A 954 -21.46 31.39 -17.57
N GLY A 955 -20.62 31.00 -18.55
CA GLY A 955 -19.17 30.95 -18.32
C GLY A 955 -18.27 30.54 -19.48
N SER A 956 -18.74 29.78 -20.46
CA SER A 956 -17.87 29.28 -21.55
C SER A 956 -17.48 30.38 -22.54
N VAL A 957 -16.20 30.40 -22.93
CA VAL A 957 -15.66 31.38 -23.89
C VAL A 957 -16.38 31.26 -25.23
N ALA A 958 -16.83 32.38 -25.81
CA ALA A 958 -17.63 32.38 -27.04
C ALA A 958 -16.96 31.59 -28.19
N GLY A 959 -17.77 30.81 -28.91
CA GLY A 959 -17.33 30.02 -30.07
C GLY A 959 -16.61 28.71 -29.75
N LYS A 960 -16.16 28.47 -28.51
CA LYS A 960 -15.47 27.23 -28.13
C LYS A 960 -16.42 26.03 -28.09
N LYS A 961 -15.95 24.89 -28.59
CA LYS A 961 -16.74 23.66 -28.78
C LYS A 961 -16.09 22.42 -28.17
N LEU A 962 -16.92 21.49 -27.72
CA LEU A 962 -16.57 20.09 -27.53
C LEU A 962 -16.76 19.34 -28.85
N LYS A 963 -15.67 18.79 -29.40
CA LYS A 963 -15.62 17.97 -30.61
C LYS A 963 -15.63 16.51 -30.22
N VAL A 964 -16.76 15.83 -30.42
CA VAL A 964 -16.96 14.43 -30.03
C VAL A 964 -16.76 13.54 -31.24
N LYS A 965 -15.82 12.59 -31.15
CA LYS A 965 -15.61 11.55 -32.13
C LYS A 965 -16.13 10.22 -31.58
N LEU A 966 -17.01 9.57 -32.32
CA LEU A 966 -17.63 8.30 -31.91
C LEU A 966 -17.34 7.19 -32.92
N ASP A 967 -17.04 5.99 -32.46
CA ASP A 967 -16.99 4.79 -33.32
C ASP A 967 -18.38 4.15 -33.51
N ASP A 968 -18.46 3.12 -34.35
CA ASP A 968 -19.69 2.41 -34.71
C ASP A 968 -20.43 1.78 -33.51
N LYS A 969 -19.72 1.50 -32.41
CA LYS A 969 -20.29 0.85 -31.23
C LYS A 969 -20.72 1.86 -30.17
N SER A 970 -20.12 3.03 -30.17
CA SER A 970 -20.32 4.08 -29.18
C SER A 970 -21.71 4.69 -29.23
N THR A 971 -22.11 5.25 -28.09
CA THR A 971 -23.42 5.89 -27.89
C THR A 971 -23.24 7.38 -27.59
N LEU A 972 -23.99 8.23 -28.29
CA LEU A 972 -24.01 9.66 -28.05
C LEU A 972 -24.88 9.99 -26.83
N PHE A 973 -26.16 9.62 -26.86
CA PHE A 973 -27.11 9.87 -25.77
C PHE A 973 -27.70 8.59 -25.20
N VAL A 974 -27.67 8.47 -23.88
CA VAL A 974 -28.53 7.56 -23.11
C VAL A 974 -29.60 8.39 -22.42
N LEU A 975 -30.87 8.08 -22.68
CA LEU A 975 -32.04 8.74 -22.12
C LEU A 975 -32.80 7.73 -21.25
N GLU A 976 -32.57 7.78 -19.94
CA GLU A 976 -33.25 6.92 -18.98
C GLU A 976 -34.48 7.63 -18.41
N ASN A 977 -35.68 7.18 -18.79
CA ASN A 977 -36.92 7.71 -18.23
C ASN A 977 -37.43 6.78 -17.12
N THR A 978 -37.53 7.32 -15.91
CA THR A 978 -38.11 6.64 -14.75
C THR A 978 -39.62 6.51 -14.90
N VAL A 979 -40.27 7.53 -15.49
CA VAL A 979 -41.67 7.54 -15.90
C VAL A 979 -41.75 7.54 -17.43
N PRO A 980 -42.63 6.75 -18.08
CA PRO A 980 -42.77 6.76 -19.53
C PRO A 980 -42.94 8.17 -20.10
N SER A 981 -42.08 8.51 -21.05
CA SER A 981 -42.12 9.78 -21.75
C SER A 981 -43.39 9.89 -22.59
N THR A 982 -44.05 11.04 -22.54
CA THR A 982 -45.15 11.39 -23.46
C THR A 982 -44.64 11.98 -24.77
N THR A 983 -43.33 12.22 -24.87
CA THR A 983 -42.71 12.86 -26.04
C THR A 983 -42.17 11.84 -27.02
N THR A 984 -42.42 12.10 -28.29
CA THR A 984 -41.93 11.34 -29.45
C THR A 984 -40.57 11.83 -29.93
N ILE A 985 -39.66 10.88 -30.18
CA ILE A 985 -38.40 11.08 -30.90
C ILE A 985 -38.59 10.54 -32.31
N ASN A 986 -38.36 11.37 -33.31
CA ASN A 986 -38.44 10.97 -34.72
C ASN A 986 -37.17 10.25 -35.15
N LEU A 987 -37.28 9.19 -35.94
CA LEU A 987 -36.13 8.45 -36.45
C LEU A 987 -35.22 9.34 -37.30
N SER A 988 -35.80 10.28 -38.05
CA SER A 988 -35.07 11.28 -38.82
C SER A 988 -34.10 12.14 -38.00
N SER A 989 -34.27 12.24 -36.67
CA SER A 989 -33.37 13.00 -35.80
C SER A 989 -32.01 12.31 -35.61
N ALA A 990 -31.93 10.99 -35.81
CA ALA A 990 -30.70 10.23 -35.69
C ALA A 990 -29.75 10.40 -36.89
N ASP A 991 -30.23 10.95 -38.01
CA ASP A 991 -29.44 11.27 -39.20
C ASP A 991 -28.25 12.18 -38.85
N PRO A 992 -27.00 11.94 -39.31
CA PRO A 992 -25.85 12.77 -38.96
C PRO A 992 -26.01 14.25 -39.36
N THR A 993 -26.83 14.54 -40.37
CA THR A 993 -27.10 15.92 -40.80
C THR A 993 -28.06 16.62 -39.85
N ASN A 994 -29.06 15.90 -39.34
CA ASN A 994 -30.08 16.44 -38.43
C ASN A 994 -29.65 16.42 -36.97
N ILE A 995 -28.82 15.45 -36.55
CA ILE A 995 -28.40 15.29 -35.16
C ILE A 995 -27.73 16.57 -34.63
N ASN A 996 -27.05 17.31 -35.51
CA ASN A 996 -26.38 18.57 -35.20
C ASN A 996 -27.32 19.66 -34.68
N THR A 997 -28.61 19.60 -35.02
CA THR A 997 -29.63 20.55 -34.52
C THR A 997 -29.96 20.33 -33.04
N PHE A 998 -29.57 19.19 -32.46
CA PHE A 998 -29.84 18.81 -31.08
C PHE A 998 -28.62 18.91 -30.15
N LEU A 999 -27.46 19.36 -30.66
CA LEU A 999 -26.20 19.41 -29.91
C LEU A 999 -25.99 20.75 -29.15
N GLY A 1000 -26.98 21.64 -29.21
CA GLY A 1000 -26.86 22.99 -28.69
C GLY A 1000 -25.71 23.79 -29.34
N ASN A 1001 -25.26 24.80 -28.62
CA ASN A 1001 -24.26 25.77 -29.08
C ASN A 1001 -22.82 25.32 -28.81
N ARG A 1002 -22.60 24.26 -28.04
CA ARG A 1002 -21.27 23.92 -27.50
C ARG A 1002 -20.76 22.54 -27.89
N VAL A 1003 -21.56 21.69 -28.51
CA VAL A 1003 -21.14 20.35 -28.92
C VAL A 1003 -21.20 20.22 -30.44
N THR A 1004 -20.24 19.50 -31.02
CA THR A 1004 -20.17 19.17 -32.45
C THR A 1004 -19.65 17.74 -32.62
N ILE A 1005 -20.12 17.04 -33.64
CA ILE A 1005 -19.59 15.70 -33.99
C ILE A 1005 -18.43 15.84 -34.96
N ASP A 1006 -17.35 15.10 -34.70
CA ASP A 1006 -16.20 15.03 -35.59
C ASP A 1006 -16.58 14.30 -36.90
N SER A 1007 -16.14 14.82 -38.05
CA SER A 1007 -16.46 14.25 -39.37
C SER A 1007 -15.90 12.84 -39.59
N GLY A 1008 -14.89 12.44 -38.80
CA GLY A 1008 -14.34 11.09 -38.80
C GLY A 1008 -15.08 10.12 -37.89
N SER A 1009 -16.26 10.47 -37.38
CA SER A 1009 -17.11 9.57 -36.59
C SER A 1009 -17.71 8.46 -37.47
N GLY A 1010 -17.82 7.27 -36.89
CA GLY A 1010 -18.44 6.11 -37.52
C GLY A 1010 -19.97 6.13 -37.46
N ALA A 1011 -20.58 4.97 -37.71
CA ALA A 1011 -22.00 4.69 -37.64
C ALA A 1011 -22.52 4.59 -36.18
N PHE A 1012 -22.20 5.57 -35.33
CA PHE A 1012 -22.48 5.52 -33.89
C PHE A 1012 -23.99 5.48 -33.58
N LYS A 1013 -24.32 4.99 -32.37
CA LYS A 1013 -25.67 5.02 -31.80
C LYS A 1013 -25.99 6.44 -31.33
N ALA A 1014 -26.94 7.11 -32.00
CA ALA A 1014 -27.41 8.43 -31.62
C ALA A 1014 -28.15 8.40 -30.28
N TYR A 1015 -29.06 7.44 -30.10
CA TYR A 1015 -29.94 7.35 -28.93
C TYR A 1015 -30.05 5.92 -28.41
N LYS A 1016 -29.93 5.77 -27.08
CA LYS A 1016 -30.42 4.63 -26.32
C LYS A 1016 -31.47 5.13 -25.34
N VAL A 1017 -32.71 4.67 -25.46
CA VAL A 1017 -33.86 5.23 -24.72
C VAL A 1017 -34.62 4.14 -24.00
N THR A 1018 -34.88 4.33 -22.70
CA THR A 1018 -35.84 3.51 -21.93
C THR A 1018 -37.13 4.27 -21.72
N LYS A 1019 -38.27 3.56 -21.79
CA LYS A 1019 -39.62 4.13 -21.56
C LYS A 1019 -39.88 5.41 -22.38
N GLY A 1020 -39.42 5.44 -23.63
CA GLY A 1020 -39.59 6.54 -24.57
C GLY A 1020 -40.70 6.29 -25.59
N ARG A 1021 -40.78 7.15 -26.61
CA ARG A 1021 -41.63 6.96 -27.79
C ARG A 1021 -40.82 7.22 -29.05
N LEU A 1022 -40.76 6.27 -29.97
CA LEU A 1022 -40.09 6.39 -31.28
C LEU A 1022 -41.14 6.56 -32.37
N SER A 1023 -40.97 7.53 -33.26
CA SER A 1023 -41.72 7.66 -34.52
C SER A 1023 -40.80 7.37 -35.70
N VAL A 1024 -41.15 6.37 -36.50
CA VAL A 1024 -40.48 6.03 -37.76
C VAL A 1024 -41.10 6.89 -38.86
N ASP A 1025 -40.54 8.09 -39.04
CA ASP A 1025 -41.01 9.15 -39.95
C ASP A 1025 -40.25 9.20 -41.29
N LYS A 1026 -39.39 8.21 -41.54
CA LYS A 1026 -38.62 8.00 -42.77
C LYS A 1026 -38.73 6.55 -43.21
N ASP A 1027 -38.46 6.32 -44.50
CA ASP A 1027 -38.31 4.96 -45.01
C ASP A 1027 -37.04 4.31 -44.43
N VAL A 1028 -37.16 3.04 -44.04
CA VAL A 1028 -36.08 2.27 -43.40
C VAL A 1028 -35.71 1.10 -44.30
N ASN A 1029 -34.44 1.07 -44.74
CA ASN A 1029 -33.87 -0.10 -45.39
C ASN A 1029 -33.09 -0.94 -44.37
N LEU A 1030 -33.65 -2.08 -43.99
CA LEU A 1030 -33.09 -3.00 -43.01
C LEU A 1030 -31.89 -3.80 -43.55
N ASP A 1031 -31.66 -3.82 -44.86
CA ASP A 1031 -30.45 -4.45 -45.43
C ASP A 1031 -29.21 -3.56 -45.21
N ASN A 1032 -29.40 -2.26 -45.03
CA ASN A 1032 -28.34 -1.29 -44.79
C ASN A 1032 -27.92 -1.22 -43.31
N HIS A 1033 -27.18 -2.22 -42.83
CA HIS A 1033 -26.83 -2.36 -41.41
C HIS A 1033 -25.33 -2.18 -41.09
N THR A 1034 -24.52 -1.81 -42.08
CA THR A 1034 -23.07 -1.58 -41.96
C THR A 1034 -22.61 -0.48 -42.91
N GLY A 1035 -21.47 0.16 -42.60
CA GLY A 1035 -20.82 1.13 -43.48
C GLY A 1035 -21.50 2.52 -43.51
N ALA A 1036 -21.08 3.37 -44.44
CA ALA A 1036 -21.54 4.76 -44.53
C ALA A 1036 -23.02 4.91 -44.93
N SER A 1037 -23.63 3.87 -45.54
CA SER A 1037 -25.03 3.84 -45.94
C SER A 1037 -25.95 3.22 -44.88
N VAL A 1038 -25.48 3.05 -43.64
CA VAL A 1038 -26.25 2.46 -42.54
C VAL A 1038 -27.57 3.22 -42.34
N SER A 1039 -28.68 2.50 -42.22
CA SER A 1039 -29.96 3.10 -41.90
C SER A 1039 -29.95 3.65 -40.48
N GLU A 1040 -30.60 4.80 -40.28
CA GLU A 1040 -30.80 5.45 -38.99
C GLU A 1040 -31.46 4.52 -37.96
N TYR A 1041 -32.24 3.54 -38.44
CA TYR A 1041 -32.84 2.52 -37.58
C TYR A 1041 -31.81 1.74 -36.76
N TYR A 1042 -30.62 1.51 -37.32
CA TYR A 1042 -29.52 0.85 -36.61
C TYR A 1042 -28.74 1.80 -35.70
N ARG A 1043 -29.05 3.09 -35.69
CA ARG A 1043 -28.41 4.12 -34.87
C ARG A 1043 -29.24 4.48 -33.64
N VAL A 1044 -30.36 3.81 -33.41
CA VAL A 1044 -31.21 3.99 -32.24
C VAL A 1044 -31.51 2.66 -31.56
N ASP A 1045 -31.59 2.67 -30.24
CA ASP A 1045 -32.11 1.54 -29.45
C ASP A 1045 -33.20 2.07 -28.52
N PHE A 1046 -34.42 1.53 -28.64
CA PHE A 1046 -35.56 1.89 -27.80
C PHE A 1046 -36.06 0.65 -27.06
N LEU A 1047 -35.93 0.67 -25.73
CA LEU A 1047 -36.31 -0.43 -24.85
C LEU A 1047 -37.54 -0.03 -24.01
N ASN A 1048 -38.48 -0.96 -23.86
CA ASN A 1048 -39.72 -0.76 -23.11
C ASN A 1048 -40.44 0.54 -23.49
N SER A 1049 -40.49 0.83 -24.79
CA SER A 1049 -40.86 2.12 -25.36
C SER A 1049 -42.00 1.95 -26.39
N ALA A 1050 -42.80 2.99 -26.58
CA ALA A 1050 -43.79 3.00 -27.65
C ALA A 1050 -43.09 3.20 -29.01
N VAL A 1051 -43.59 2.55 -30.07
CA VAL A 1051 -43.05 2.67 -31.43
C VAL A 1051 -44.20 2.91 -32.39
N LYS A 1052 -44.13 3.99 -33.17
CA LYS A 1052 -45.10 4.30 -34.22
C LYS A 1052 -44.41 4.30 -35.59
N VAL A 1053 -44.91 3.52 -36.54
CA VAL A 1053 -44.54 3.65 -37.96
C VAL A 1053 -45.54 4.59 -38.61
N GLU A 1054 -45.07 5.72 -39.12
CA GLU A 1054 -45.95 6.78 -39.63
C GLU A 1054 -46.58 6.42 -40.97
N ALA A 1055 -47.74 7.02 -41.24
CA ALA A 1055 -48.47 6.83 -42.50
C ALA A 1055 -47.60 7.22 -43.70
N GLY A 1056 -47.64 6.39 -44.74
CA GLY A 1056 -46.87 6.59 -45.97
C GLY A 1056 -45.37 6.29 -45.86
N LYS A 1057 -44.90 5.73 -44.74
CA LYS A 1057 -43.50 5.28 -44.57
C LYS A 1057 -43.37 3.77 -44.71
N LYS A 1058 -42.22 3.32 -45.24
CA LYS A 1058 -41.93 1.92 -45.50
C LYS A 1058 -40.69 1.45 -44.73
N MET A 1059 -40.84 0.42 -43.91
CA MET A 1059 -39.71 -0.36 -43.38
C MET A 1059 -39.55 -1.63 -44.22
N TYR A 1060 -38.41 -1.82 -44.90
CA TYR A 1060 -38.24 -2.94 -45.83
C TYR A 1060 -36.86 -3.58 -45.75
N GLY A 1061 -36.76 -4.84 -46.16
CA GLY A 1061 -35.49 -5.55 -46.27
C GLY A 1061 -35.65 -7.00 -46.74
N THR A 1062 -34.53 -7.62 -47.07
CA THR A 1062 -34.41 -8.97 -47.61
C THR A 1062 -33.69 -9.90 -46.64
N ASP A 1063 -33.31 -11.09 -47.11
CA ASP A 1063 -32.54 -12.05 -46.32
C ASP A 1063 -31.15 -11.51 -45.91
N ALA A 1064 -30.68 -10.43 -46.56
CA ALA A 1064 -29.45 -9.71 -46.21
C ALA A 1064 -29.55 -8.90 -44.91
N GLY A 1065 -30.75 -8.55 -44.44
CA GLY A 1065 -30.93 -7.78 -43.21
C GLY A 1065 -30.45 -8.54 -41.96
N LYS A 1066 -30.04 -7.80 -40.93
CA LYS A 1066 -29.44 -8.38 -39.70
C LYS A 1066 -30.47 -8.85 -38.67
N LEU A 1067 -31.65 -8.23 -38.62
CA LEU A 1067 -32.61 -8.40 -37.52
C LEU A 1067 -33.49 -9.62 -37.71
N LYS A 1068 -33.73 -10.40 -36.65
CA LYS A 1068 -34.78 -11.45 -36.67
C LYS A 1068 -36.15 -10.91 -36.26
N GLN A 1069 -36.17 -9.80 -35.53
CA GLN A 1069 -37.37 -9.07 -35.18
C GLN A 1069 -37.15 -7.62 -35.57
N VAL A 1070 -38.04 -7.04 -36.39
CA VAL A 1070 -37.90 -5.63 -36.80
C VAL A 1070 -38.22 -4.74 -35.62
N ILE A 1071 -39.45 -4.81 -35.09
CA ILE A 1071 -39.85 -4.14 -33.85
C ILE A 1071 -40.14 -5.21 -32.81
N ALA A 1072 -39.50 -5.11 -31.65
CA ALA A 1072 -39.82 -5.94 -30.50
C ALA A 1072 -39.91 -5.05 -29.25
N GLN A 1073 -41.03 -5.10 -28.54
CA GLN A 1073 -41.21 -4.33 -27.32
C GLN A 1073 -41.75 -5.23 -26.20
N ALA A 1074 -41.22 -5.05 -25.00
CA ALA A 1074 -41.63 -5.77 -23.82
C ALA A 1074 -42.13 -4.80 -22.76
N ASN A 1075 -43.03 -5.28 -21.91
CA ASN A 1075 -43.48 -4.48 -20.79
C ASN A 1075 -42.39 -4.33 -19.72
N TYR A 1076 -42.38 -3.20 -19.02
CA TYR A 1076 -41.45 -2.97 -17.92
C TYR A 1076 -42.08 -3.34 -16.57
N ASP A 1077 -41.23 -3.70 -15.61
CA ASP A 1077 -41.67 -4.02 -14.25
C ASP A 1077 -42.35 -2.80 -13.58
N GLY A 1078 -43.54 -3.00 -13.02
CA GLY A 1078 -44.39 -1.94 -12.46
C GLY A 1078 -45.25 -1.16 -13.48
N ALA A 1079 -45.38 -1.62 -14.72
CA ALA A 1079 -46.33 -1.03 -15.67
C ALA A 1079 -47.79 -1.28 -15.26
N THR A 1080 -48.57 -0.20 -15.15
CA THR A 1080 -49.98 -0.25 -14.69
C THR A 1080 -51.01 -0.20 -15.82
N GLY A 1081 -50.59 -0.11 -17.09
CA GLY A 1081 -51.47 -0.04 -18.26
C GLY A 1081 -50.72 -0.24 -19.59
N THR A 1082 -51.46 -0.37 -20.69
CA THR A 1082 -50.92 -0.70 -22.03
C THR A 1082 -50.40 0.51 -22.81
N SER A 1083 -50.90 1.73 -22.53
CA SER A 1083 -50.70 2.94 -23.35
C SER A 1083 -49.26 3.48 -23.45
N ASN A 1084 -48.33 2.92 -22.68
CA ASN A 1084 -46.97 3.45 -22.55
C ASN A 1084 -45.94 2.74 -23.43
N ILE A 1085 -46.30 1.61 -24.06
CA ILE A 1085 -45.43 0.77 -24.89
C ILE A 1085 -46.19 0.30 -26.15
N ASP A 1086 -47.10 1.12 -26.64
CA ASP A 1086 -47.89 0.78 -27.84
C ASP A 1086 -46.98 0.66 -29.07
N VAL A 1087 -47.17 -0.41 -29.85
CA VAL A 1087 -46.63 -0.51 -31.20
C VAL A 1087 -47.76 -0.24 -32.19
N VAL A 1088 -47.68 0.89 -32.89
CA VAL A 1088 -48.68 1.34 -33.87
C VAL A 1088 -48.04 1.35 -35.26
N ASN A 1089 -48.65 0.68 -36.24
CA ASN A 1089 -48.17 0.70 -37.62
C ASN A 1089 -49.21 1.31 -38.54
N ASP A 1090 -49.03 2.58 -38.90
CA ASP A 1090 -49.84 3.29 -39.91
C ASP A 1090 -49.20 3.23 -41.31
N GLY A 1091 -47.98 2.68 -41.42
CA GLY A 1091 -47.20 2.56 -42.65
C GLY A 1091 -47.17 1.15 -43.23
N THR A 1092 -46.07 0.79 -43.88
CA THR A 1092 -45.85 -0.55 -44.46
C THR A 1092 -44.57 -1.18 -43.92
N ILE A 1093 -44.65 -2.42 -43.42
CA ILE A 1093 -43.47 -3.22 -43.06
C ILE A 1093 -43.37 -4.40 -44.02
N ASP A 1094 -42.32 -4.43 -44.83
CA ASP A 1094 -42.07 -5.38 -45.91
C ASP A 1094 -40.70 -6.05 -45.72
N TYR A 1095 -40.65 -6.98 -44.76
CA TYR A 1095 -39.41 -7.65 -44.37
C TYR A 1095 -39.44 -9.12 -44.74
N SER A 1096 -38.63 -9.48 -45.74
CA SER A 1096 -38.65 -10.80 -46.40
C SER A 1096 -37.51 -11.74 -45.96
N LYS A 1097 -36.92 -11.50 -44.78
CA LYS A 1097 -35.88 -12.37 -44.21
C LYS A 1097 -36.46 -13.71 -43.76
N LYS A 1098 -35.75 -14.80 -44.05
CA LYS A 1098 -36.16 -16.15 -43.66
C LYS A 1098 -36.12 -16.32 -42.13
N GLY A 1099 -37.25 -16.72 -41.55
CA GLY A 1099 -37.37 -16.95 -40.11
C GLY A 1099 -37.38 -15.67 -39.26
N ALA A 1100 -37.70 -14.53 -39.85
CA ALA A 1100 -37.87 -13.26 -39.15
C ALA A 1100 -39.36 -12.95 -38.85
N THR A 1101 -39.59 -12.11 -37.86
CA THR A 1101 -40.90 -11.57 -37.49
C THR A 1101 -40.88 -10.05 -37.59
N ALA A 1102 -41.93 -9.44 -38.14
CA ALA A 1102 -42.00 -7.98 -38.30
C ALA A 1102 -42.19 -7.26 -36.95
N ILE A 1103 -43.19 -7.67 -36.16
CA ILE A 1103 -43.53 -7.05 -34.87
C ILE A 1103 -43.69 -8.16 -33.83
N VAL A 1104 -43.05 -8.00 -32.66
CA VAL A 1104 -43.15 -8.91 -31.50
C VAL A 1104 -43.49 -8.15 -30.24
#